data_AF-A0A6G4A937-F1
#
_entry.id   AF-A0A6G4A937-F1
#
_cell.length_a   1.000
_cell.length_b   1.000
_cell.length_c   1.000
_cell.angle_alpha   90.00
_cell.angle_beta   90.00
_cell.angle_gamma   90.00
#
_symmetry.space_group_name_H-M   'P 1'
#
loop_
_entity.id
_entity.type
_entity.pdbx_description
1 polymer ?
#
loop_
_entity_poly.entity_id
_entity_poly.type
_entity_poly.pdbx_seq_one_letter_code
_entity_poly.pdbx_strand_id
1 'polypeptide(L)'
;MRFAAAVLRSYESPFTLEEVMLHAGPGDGEVLVKIAGCGMCRTDLAVRHSAGRSPLPAVLGHEGAGVVVETGGPDTGLSTGDHVVLSFDSCGHCRNCMGAAPAYCDSFPTLNLFGGRKEHAARFTDADGGALAPRWFGQSSFAEYAMVPARNAVRVDPTLPIELLGPLGCGFLTGAGAVFHSFGVGPGDTIAVYGAGAVGLAAVMAATAAGAVTVAVDRHPGRLALAERLHAIPLRAASGGRPGLPGLPDLPDLPDRIRHLTDGGTHYALDTTGSPQLINDALRALRPTGHLGLVARLHTPLPLEPGTLDRGRRISHICEGDAVPGLLIPRLTRLWQAGRFPFDQLIRTYPLTDINQAERDCDAGRVVKPVLIPAGAKGGHMTDTAHHNTGVEGVEEGVGLTALMVAAARAIETHRHDSLAQDIYAEHFVHAAPASADWPVRIQQVPDGDANPLWGRFARYFGLRTRVLDDFLLQSVRAGGARQVVLLGAGLDSRAFRLDWPPGCVIFEIDREGVLEFKHKVLGGLPTTPKAARVPIPLDLRADWAAALTDAGFDTAAPTAWLAEGLLFYLPNTSETNLIHTVDRLSAGGSALAFEVKLEKDLLEYRDSPLYTATKHQIGIDLLNLFSLEPRPDSAGDLTSKGWTTTVRTPFDYTRRHGRGPRPEHNDALAGNRWVFAHRPRPGQRR
;
A
#
# COMPACT_ATOMS: atom_id res chain seq x y z
N MET A 1 -37.48 4.26 9.62
CA MET A 1 -36.21 5.02 9.59
C MET A 1 -35.73 5.12 8.16
N ARG A 2 -35.16 6.26 7.74
CA ARG A 2 -34.48 6.46 6.45
C ARG A 2 -32.99 6.69 6.71
N PHE A 3 -32.13 6.10 5.89
CA PHE A 3 -30.68 6.22 6.03
C PHE A 3 -29.96 5.85 4.73
N ALA A 4 -28.68 6.19 4.62
CA ALA A 4 -27.88 5.91 3.43
C ALA A 4 -27.32 4.47 3.43
N ALA A 5 -27.36 3.82 2.27
CA ALA A 5 -26.74 2.52 2.03
C ALA A 5 -26.12 2.44 0.62
N ALA A 6 -25.05 1.68 0.48
CA ALA A 6 -24.50 1.35 -0.83
C ALA A 6 -25.21 0.09 -1.37
N VAL A 7 -25.97 0.29 -2.45
CA VAL A 7 -26.80 -0.72 -3.08
C VAL A 7 -26.11 -1.23 -4.34
N LEU A 8 -26.01 -2.55 -4.48
CA LEU A 8 -25.65 -3.20 -5.72
C LEU A 8 -26.92 -3.57 -6.48
N ARG A 9 -27.26 -2.85 -7.54
CA ARG A 9 -28.49 -3.07 -8.30
C ARG A 9 -28.39 -4.21 -9.32
N SER A 10 -27.24 -4.37 -9.97
CA SER A 10 -26.97 -5.49 -10.87
C SER A 10 -25.55 -6.03 -10.67
N TYR A 11 -25.29 -7.24 -11.15
CA TYR A 11 -23.99 -7.90 -10.98
C TYR A 11 -22.83 -7.11 -11.62
N GLU A 12 -23.11 -6.34 -12.67
CA GLU A 12 -22.12 -5.61 -13.46
C GLU A 12 -22.06 -4.12 -13.12
N SER A 13 -23.10 -3.56 -12.46
CA SER A 13 -23.14 -2.14 -12.14
C SER A 13 -22.21 -1.79 -10.97
N PRO A 14 -21.65 -0.57 -10.92
CA PRO A 14 -21.06 -0.07 -9.68
C PRO A 14 -22.10 -0.02 -8.55
N PHE A 15 -21.63 0.08 -7.30
CA PHE A 15 -22.51 0.40 -6.18
C PHE A 15 -23.06 1.81 -6.32
N THR A 16 -24.33 2.00 -5.97
CA THR A 16 -25.01 3.30 -5.90
C THR A 16 -25.31 3.64 -4.45
N LEU A 17 -25.02 4.86 -4.03
CA LEU A 17 -25.41 5.33 -2.70
C LEU A 17 -26.86 5.78 -2.76
N GLU A 18 -27.72 5.14 -1.96
CA GLU A 18 -29.16 5.34 -2.01
C GLU A 18 -29.74 5.53 -0.60
N GLU A 19 -30.83 6.29 -0.51
CA GLU A 19 -31.66 6.30 0.69
C GLU A 19 -32.48 5.00 0.73
N VAL A 20 -32.36 4.26 1.82
CA VAL A 20 -33.13 3.04 2.08
C VAL A 20 -34.04 3.23 3.30
N MET A 21 -35.13 2.47 3.32
CA MET A 21 -36.13 2.52 4.38
C MET A 21 -36.13 1.24 5.21
N LEU A 22 -36.08 1.41 6.53
CA LEU A 22 -36.37 0.38 7.53
C LEU A 22 -37.74 0.68 8.16
N HIS A 23 -38.72 -0.20 7.93
CA HIS A 23 -40.12 0.03 8.29
C HIS A 23 -40.48 -0.39 9.72
N ALA A 24 -39.72 -1.30 10.33
CA ALA A 24 -39.96 -1.82 11.67
C ALA A 24 -38.65 -1.93 12.46
N GLY A 25 -38.74 -1.77 13.77
CA GLY A 25 -37.64 -2.02 14.70
C GLY A 25 -37.24 -3.50 14.78
N PRO A 26 -36.21 -3.83 15.57
CA PRO A 26 -35.75 -5.21 15.74
C PRO A 26 -36.86 -6.10 16.32
N GLY A 27 -37.02 -7.29 15.73
CA GLY A 27 -37.86 -8.34 16.32
C GLY A 27 -37.15 -9.07 17.47
N ASP A 28 -37.85 -9.99 18.13
CA ASP A 28 -37.27 -10.76 19.24
C ASP A 28 -35.96 -11.46 18.83
N GLY A 29 -34.93 -11.34 19.67
CA GLY A 29 -33.57 -11.81 19.39
C GLY A 29 -32.77 -11.02 18.35
N GLU A 30 -33.31 -9.95 17.77
CA GLU A 30 -32.59 -9.03 16.85
C GLU A 30 -32.13 -7.76 17.57
N VAL A 31 -31.13 -7.10 16.99
CA VAL A 31 -30.65 -5.77 17.40
C VAL A 31 -30.44 -4.89 16.18
N LEU A 32 -30.68 -3.59 16.36
CA LEU A 32 -30.34 -2.56 15.38
C LEU A 32 -29.00 -1.94 15.78
N VAL A 33 -28.04 -1.96 14.87
CA VAL A 33 -26.69 -1.44 15.08
C VAL A 33 -26.47 -0.24 14.19
N LYS A 34 -26.04 0.88 14.77
CA LYS A 34 -25.52 2.03 14.02
C LYS A 34 -24.06 1.75 13.65
N ILE A 35 -23.80 1.57 12.36
CA ILE A 35 -22.48 1.18 11.86
C ILE A 35 -21.50 2.35 11.96
N ALA A 36 -20.36 2.10 12.59
CA ALA A 36 -19.23 3.03 12.68
C ALA A 36 -18.22 2.79 11.56
N GLY A 37 -18.02 1.52 11.16
CA GLY A 37 -17.20 1.15 10.02
C GLY A 37 -17.50 -0.26 9.53
N CYS A 38 -17.29 -0.51 8.24
CA CYS A 38 -17.43 -1.83 7.65
C CYS A 38 -16.24 -2.17 6.76
N GLY A 39 -15.53 -3.26 7.05
CA GLY A 39 -14.51 -3.78 6.16
C GLY A 39 -15.09 -4.20 4.81
N MET A 40 -14.32 -3.97 3.74
CA MET A 40 -14.60 -4.56 2.44
C MET A 40 -13.75 -5.82 2.26
N CYS A 41 -14.39 -6.88 1.77
CA CYS A 41 -13.73 -8.16 1.54
C CYS A 41 -14.04 -8.67 0.13
N ARG A 42 -13.11 -9.45 -0.44
CA ARG A 42 -13.29 -10.04 -1.78
C ARG A 42 -14.51 -10.94 -1.87
N THR A 43 -15.01 -11.46 -0.75
CA THR A 43 -16.28 -12.18 -0.71
C THR A 43 -17.47 -11.29 -1.09
N ASP A 44 -17.48 -10.01 -0.71
CA ASP A 44 -18.52 -9.06 -1.14
C ASP A 44 -18.52 -8.89 -2.66
N LEU A 45 -17.32 -8.86 -3.25
CA LEU A 45 -17.13 -8.68 -4.70
C LEU A 45 -17.44 -9.97 -5.49
N ALA A 46 -17.25 -11.14 -4.87
CA ALA A 46 -17.55 -12.43 -5.49
C ALA A 46 -19.03 -12.60 -5.87
N VAL A 47 -19.94 -11.78 -5.30
CA VAL A 47 -21.34 -11.75 -5.71
C VAL A 47 -21.50 -11.43 -7.19
N ARG A 48 -20.61 -10.60 -7.77
CA ARG A 48 -20.61 -10.22 -9.18
C ARG A 48 -20.46 -11.42 -10.12
N HIS A 49 -19.76 -12.46 -9.66
CA HIS A 49 -19.55 -13.70 -10.41
C HIS A 49 -20.54 -14.82 -10.05
N SER A 50 -21.56 -14.50 -9.24
CA SER A 50 -22.55 -15.45 -8.73
C SER A 50 -23.92 -15.27 -9.39
N ALA A 51 -23.95 -14.84 -10.66
CA ALA A 51 -25.17 -14.54 -11.41
C ALA A 51 -26.21 -15.68 -11.30
N GLY A 52 -27.40 -15.34 -10.80
CA GLY A 52 -28.52 -16.28 -10.63
C GLY A 52 -28.54 -17.06 -9.31
N ARG A 53 -27.57 -16.85 -8.40
CA ARG A 53 -27.53 -17.50 -7.08
C ARG A 53 -27.81 -16.57 -5.91
N SER A 54 -27.30 -15.34 -5.97
CA SER A 54 -27.47 -14.34 -4.90
C SER A 54 -28.50 -13.30 -5.35
N PRO A 55 -29.55 -13.02 -4.56
CA PRO A 55 -30.58 -12.08 -4.98
C PRO A 55 -30.03 -10.64 -5.05
N LEU A 56 -30.38 -9.90 -6.12
CA LEU A 56 -30.15 -8.47 -6.30
C LEU A 56 -31.51 -7.78 -6.61
N PRO A 57 -31.69 -6.48 -6.30
CA PRO A 57 -30.72 -5.54 -5.72
C PRO A 57 -30.40 -5.84 -4.25
N ALA A 58 -29.19 -5.56 -3.77
CA ALA A 58 -28.74 -5.91 -2.42
C ALA A 58 -27.87 -4.84 -1.75
N VAL A 59 -27.96 -4.75 -0.42
CA VAL A 59 -26.93 -4.12 0.42
C VAL A 59 -25.99 -5.24 0.90
N LEU A 60 -24.70 -5.12 0.59
CA LEU A 60 -23.67 -6.09 0.97
C LEU A 60 -22.91 -5.64 2.22
N GLY A 61 -21.67 -6.11 2.39
CA GLY A 61 -20.81 -5.79 3.53
C GLY A 61 -21.02 -6.79 4.65
N HIS A 62 -19.94 -7.46 5.06
CA HIS A 62 -19.95 -8.51 6.09
C HIS A 62 -18.88 -8.38 7.17
N GLU A 63 -18.27 -7.22 7.29
CA GLU A 63 -17.25 -6.91 8.28
C GLU A 63 -17.63 -5.63 9.03
N GLY A 64 -18.88 -5.54 9.52
CA GLY A 64 -19.40 -4.37 10.21
C GLY A 64 -18.98 -4.26 11.68
N ALA A 65 -18.84 -3.04 12.19
CA ALA A 65 -18.73 -2.75 13.61
C ALA A 65 -19.46 -1.44 13.95
N GLY A 66 -20.05 -1.37 15.14
CA GLY A 66 -20.92 -0.24 15.49
C GLY A 66 -21.55 -0.35 16.87
N VAL A 67 -22.45 0.57 17.17
CA VAL A 67 -23.11 0.68 18.47
C VAL A 67 -24.54 0.18 18.38
N VAL A 68 -24.96 -0.68 19.29
CA VAL A 68 -26.36 -1.11 19.41
C VAL A 68 -27.21 0.10 19.78
N VAL A 69 -28.21 0.42 18.97
CA VAL A 69 -29.13 1.55 19.20
C VAL A 69 -30.52 1.10 19.66
N GLU A 70 -30.93 -0.12 19.31
CA GLU A 70 -32.23 -0.69 19.69
C GLU A 70 -32.12 -2.22 19.80
N THR A 71 -32.87 -2.82 20.73
CA THR A 71 -32.91 -4.27 20.97
C THR A 71 -34.34 -4.76 20.87
N GLY A 72 -34.57 -5.91 20.22
CA GLY A 72 -35.93 -6.46 20.06
C GLY A 72 -36.44 -7.30 21.24
N GLY A 73 -35.65 -7.45 22.31
CA GLY A 73 -36.06 -8.16 23.52
C GLY A 73 -34.91 -8.30 24.55
N PRO A 74 -35.24 -8.65 25.80
CA PRO A 74 -34.24 -8.83 26.87
C PRO A 74 -33.34 -10.06 26.66
N ASP A 75 -33.78 -11.04 25.86
CA ASP A 75 -33.07 -12.30 25.64
C ASP A 75 -31.92 -12.20 24.62
N THR A 76 -31.65 -11.00 24.11
CA THR A 76 -30.55 -10.72 23.17
C THR A 76 -29.16 -10.84 23.82
N GLY A 77 -29.06 -10.63 25.15
CA GLY A 77 -27.77 -10.57 25.85
C GLY A 77 -26.92 -9.33 25.51
N LEU A 78 -27.51 -8.36 24.80
CA LEU A 78 -26.93 -7.07 24.41
C LEU A 78 -27.84 -5.93 24.90
N SER A 79 -27.27 -4.75 25.08
CA SER A 79 -28.01 -3.55 25.48
C SER A 79 -27.74 -2.40 24.53
N THR A 80 -28.68 -1.45 24.41
CA THR A 80 -28.43 -0.17 23.74
C THR A 80 -27.20 0.50 24.35
N GLY A 81 -26.28 0.93 23.49
CA GLY A 81 -24.97 1.48 23.87
C GLY A 81 -23.82 0.46 23.81
N ASP A 82 -24.10 -0.84 23.69
CA ASP A 82 -23.03 -1.83 23.53
C ASP A 82 -22.29 -1.62 22.20
N HIS A 83 -20.96 -1.62 22.27
CA HIS A 83 -20.07 -1.63 21.12
C HIS A 83 -19.93 -3.06 20.63
N VAL A 84 -20.19 -3.31 19.34
CA VAL A 84 -20.21 -4.66 18.76
C VAL A 84 -19.42 -4.74 17.45
N VAL A 85 -18.79 -5.90 17.24
CA VAL A 85 -18.29 -6.36 15.94
C VAL A 85 -19.27 -7.39 15.39
N LEU A 86 -19.66 -7.24 14.13
CA LEU A 86 -20.58 -8.12 13.44
C LEU A 86 -19.80 -9.21 12.69
N SER A 87 -20.17 -10.46 12.93
CA SER A 87 -19.60 -11.65 12.30
C SER A 87 -20.65 -12.33 11.41
N PHE A 88 -20.31 -13.45 10.79
CA PHE A 88 -21.27 -14.33 10.10
C PHE A 88 -22.38 -14.84 11.05
N ASP A 89 -23.54 -15.14 10.47
CA ASP A 89 -24.71 -15.66 11.17
C ASP A 89 -24.74 -17.20 11.20
N SER A 90 -25.40 -17.76 12.21
CA SER A 90 -25.58 -19.21 12.40
C SER A 90 -26.88 -19.51 13.13
N CYS A 91 -27.47 -20.69 12.91
CA CYS A 91 -28.76 -21.02 13.50
C CYS A 91 -28.72 -21.23 15.02
N GLY A 92 -27.55 -21.54 15.59
CA GLY A 92 -27.36 -21.71 17.02
C GLY A 92 -27.91 -23.01 17.61
N HIS A 93 -28.62 -23.84 16.83
CA HIS A 93 -29.32 -25.03 17.34
C HIS A 93 -29.01 -26.32 16.57
N CYS A 94 -28.35 -26.27 15.41
CA CYS A 94 -27.94 -27.49 14.71
C CYS A 94 -26.76 -28.17 15.42
N ARG A 95 -26.47 -29.43 15.05
CA ARG A 95 -25.39 -30.21 15.69
C ARG A 95 -24.03 -29.49 15.64
N ASN A 96 -23.70 -28.86 14.52
CA ASN A 96 -22.44 -28.13 14.37
C ASN A 96 -22.40 -26.88 15.27
N CYS A 97 -23.50 -26.12 15.33
CA CYS A 97 -23.59 -24.96 16.23
C CYS A 97 -23.48 -25.37 17.71
N MET A 98 -24.20 -26.42 18.12
CA MET A 98 -24.14 -26.96 19.48
C MET A 98 -22.77 -27.57 19.82
N GLY A 99 -22.04 -28.03 18.80
CA GLY A 99 -20.67 -28.52 18.91
C GLY A 99 -19.58 -27.44 18.79
N ALA A 100 -19.93 -26.16 18.96
CA ALA A 100 -19.01 -25.02 18.87
C ALA A 100 -18.31 -24.86 17.50
N ALA A 101 -18.97 -25.29 16.42
CA ALA A 101 -18.50 -25.16 15.04
C ALA A 101 -19.49 -24.33 14.17
N PRO A 102 -19.79 -23.07 14.54
CA PRO A 102 -20.84 -22.28 13.88
C PRO A 102 -20.53 -21.93 12.42
N ALA A 103 -19.25 -21.88 12.03
CA ALA A 103 -18.83 -21.71 10.63
C ALA A 103 -19.34 -22.82 9.69
N TYR A 104 -19.65 -24.00 10.26
CA TYR A 104 -20.20 -25.15 9.55
C TYR A 104 -21.69 -25.34 9.81
N CYS A 105 -22.41 -24.28 10.16
CA CYS A 105 -23.86 -24.35 10.38
C CYS A 105 -24.59 -24.95 9.17
N ASP A 106 -25.53 -25.87 9.41
CA ASP A 106 -26.34 -26.52 8.37
C ASP A 106 -27.14 -25.50 7.53
N SER A 107 -27.42 -24.33 8.10
CA SER A 107 -28.12 -23.21 7.46
C SER A 107 -27.18 -22.09 6.99
N PHE A 108 -25.86 -22.25 7.07
CA PHE A 108 -24.89 -21.19 6.78
C PHE A 108 -25.10 -20.52 5.41
N PRO A 109 -25.25 -21.25 4.27
CA PRO A 109 -25.40 -20.58 2.98
C PRO A 109 -26.69 -19.75 2.89
N THR A 110 -27.78 -20.25 3.46
CA THR A 110 -29.07 -19.54 3.49
C THR A 110 -29.00 -18.30 4.38
N LEU A 111 -28.35 -18.38 5.54
CA LEU A 111 -28.24 -17.25 6.47
C LEU A 111 -27.27 -16.16 5.99
N ASN A 112 -26.25 -16.54 5.20
CA ASN A 112 -25.15 -15.63 4.88
C ASN A 112 -25.01 -15.24 3.40
N LEU A 113 -25.40 -16.09 2.44
CA LEU A 113 -25.07 -15.87 1.02
C LEU A 113 -26.30 -15.68 0.13
N PHE A 114 -27.41 -16.35 0.44
CA PHE A 114 -28.54 -16.50 -0.50
C PHE A 114 -29.82 -15.78 -0.07
N GLY A 115 -29.72 -14.71 0.70
CA GLY A 115 -30.88 -13.87 1.00
C GLY A 115 -31.81 -14.44 2.08
N GLY A 116 -31.29 -15.13 3.09
CA GLY A 116 -32.07 -15.58 4.24
C GLY A 116 -33.07 -16.72 3.96
N ARG A 117 -33.83 -17.10 4.99
CA ARG A 117 -34.96 -18.04 4.87
C ARG A 117 -36.24 -17.28 4.49
N LYS A 118 -37.20 -17.91 3.80
CA LYS A 118 -38.46 -17.25 3.36
C LYS A 118 -39.23 -16.56 4.50
N GLU A 119 -39.13 -17.11 5.70
CA GLU A 119 -39.72 -16.57 6.93
C GLU A 119 -39.06 -15.28 7.44
N HIS A 120 -37.96 -14.83 6.84
CA HIS A 120 -37.30 -13.57 7.18
C HIS A 120 -37.23 -12.65 5.96
N ALA A 121 -38.25 -11.82 5.83
CA ALA A 121 -38.39 -10.90 4.70
C ALA A 121 -37.27 -9.84 4.66
N ALA A 122 -37.12 -9.23 3.48
CA ALA A 122 -36.35 -8.00 3.27
C ALA A 122 -36.65 -6.98 4.37
N ARG A 123 -35.60 -6.52 5.06
CA ARG A 123 -35.72 -5.46 6.09
C ARG A 123 -35.60 -4.07 5.50
N PHE A 124 -34.88 -3.93 4.39
CA PHE A 124 -34.67 -2.68 3.69
C PHE A 124 -35.51 -2.65 2.41
N THR A 125 -36.16 -1.53 2.15
CA THR A 125 -36.70 -1.20 0.84
C THR A 125 -35.98 0.01 0.27
N ASP A 126 -35.94 0.12 -1.05
CA ASP A 126 -35.55 1.37 -1.71
C ASP A 126 -36.63 2.46 -1.54
N ALA A 127 -36.34 3.67 -2.04
CA ALA A 127 -37.21 4.83 -1.96
C ALA A 127 -38.61 4.62 -2.60
N ASP A 128 -38.72 3.72 -3.58
CA ASP A 128 -39.96 3.40 -4.29
C ASP A 128 -40.74 2.25 -3.61
N GLY A 129 -40.22 1.70 -2.50
CA GLY A 129 -40.83 0.59 -1.77
C GLY A 129 -40.46 -0.79 -2.32
N GLY A 130 -39.52 -0.88 -3.26
CA GLY A 130 -38.96 -2.13 -3.76
C GLY A 130 -38.11 -2.82 -2.70
N ALA A 131 -38.32 -4.12 -2.49
CA ALA A 131 -37.57 -4.90 -1.51
C ALA A 131 -36.10 -5.11 -1.95
N LEU A 132 -35.16 -4.83 -1.05
CA LEU A 132 -33.75 -5.21 -1.23
C LEU A 132 -33.50 -6.60 -0.67
N ALA A 133 -32.57 -7.33 -1.28
CA ALA A 133 -32.16 -8.65 -0.81
C ALA A 133 -31.74 -8.61 0.66
N PRO A 134 -32.29 -9.48 1.52
CA PRO A 134 -31.96 -9.45 2.94
C PRO A 134 -30.59 -10.06 3.25
N ARG A 135 -29.93 -9.50 4.26
CA ARG A 135 -28.98 -10.19 5.15
C ARG A 135 -27.81 -10.88 4.46
N TRP A 136 -27.03 -10.10 3.72
CA TRP A 136 -25.68 -10.52 3.35
C TRP A 136 -24.86 -10.75 4.63
N PHE A 137 -24.43 -11.99 4.85
CA PHE A 137 -23.80 -12.48 6.09
C PHE A 137 -24.58 -12.17 7.38
N GLY A 138 -25.91 -12.13 7.29
CA GLY A 138 -26.73 -11.76 8.43
C GLY A 138 -26.64 -10.29 8.85
N GLN A 139 -25.98 -9.43 8.06
CA GLN A 139 -25.67 -8.06 8.49
C GLN A 139 -25.90 -6.95 7.44
N SER A 140 -25.52 -7.13 6.17
CA SER A 140 -25.67 -6.09 5.13
C SER A 140 -25.13 -4.71 5.58
N SER A 141 -23.86 -4.66 5.99
CA SER A 141 -23.26 -3.53 6.71
C SER A 141 -22.64 -2.42 5.84
N PHE A 142 -22.78 -2.46 4.51
CA PHE A 142 -22.49 -1.29 3.65
C PHE A 142 -23.61 -0.23 3.75
N ALA A 143 -23.94 0.17 4.97
CA ALA A 143 -25.01 1.10 5.30
C ALA A 143 -24.75 1.81 6.63
N GLU A 144 -25.50 2.87 6.91
CA GLU A 144 -25.45 3.57 8.21
C GLU A 144 -26.00 2.73 9.38
N TYR A 145 -26.93 1.80 9.10
CA TYR A 145 -27.50 0.90 10.09
C TYR A 145 -27.59 -0.53 9.55
N ALA A 146 -27.42 -1.50 10.45
CA ALA A 146 -27.60 -2.93 10.18
C ALA A 146 -28.58 -3.55 11.17
N MET A 147 -29.54 -4.34 10.64
CA MET A 147 -30.48 -5.13 11.44
C MET A 147 -29.97 -6.57 11.51
N VAL A 148 -29.61 -7.05 12.70
CA VAL A 148 -28.88 -8.31 12.85
C VAL A 148 -29.41 -9.18 13.99
N PRO A 149 -29.35 -10.52 13.89
CA PRO A 149 -29.59 -11.39 15.03
C PRO A 149 -28.52 -11.17 16.11
N ALA A 150 -28.88 -11.03 17.39
CA ALA A 150 -27.92 -10.73 18.45
C ALA A 150 -26.74 -11.73 18.54
N ARG A 151 -26.94 -12.97 18.09
CA ARG A 151 -25.90 -14.03 18.02
C ARG A 151 -24.70 -13.66 17.13
N ASN A 152 -24.91 -12.87 16.08
CA ASN A 152 -23.84 -12.48 15.17
C ASN A 152 -23.10 -11.21 15.62
N ALA A 153 -23.56 -10.56 16.70
CA ALA A 153 -23.00 -9.34 17.24
C ALA A 153 -22.16 -9.65 18.50
N VAL A 154 -20.85 -9.45 18.39
CA VAL A 154 -19.90 -9.73 19.48
C VAL A 154 -19.56 -8.43 20.19
N ARG A 155 -19.94 -8.33 21.47
CA ARG A 155 -19.59 -7.18 22.32
C ARG A 155 -18.08 -7.02 22.48
N VAL A 156 -17.61 -5.79 22.33
CA VAL A 156 -16.20 -5.40 22.47
C VAL A 156 -16.07 -4.23 23.45
N ASP A 157 -14.84 -3.95 23.86
CA ASP A 157 -14.52 -2.85 24.77
C ASP A 157 -14.87 -1.49 24.10
N PRO A 158 -15.73 -0.66 24.73
CA PRO A 158 -16.16 0.60 24.15
C PRO A 158 -15.04 1.65 24.02
N THR A 159 -13.88 1.45 24.66
CA THR A 159 -12.74 2.39 24.52
C THR A 159 -11.94 2.18 23.24
N LEU A 160 -12.20 1.11 22.48
CA LEU A 160 -11.50 0.83 21.23
C LEU A 160 -12.08 1.66 20.07
N PRO A 161 -11.27 2.05 19.06
CA PRO A 161 -11.77 2.73 17.86
C PRO A 161 -12.59 1.75 17.02
N ILE A 162 -13.89 1.72 17.31
CA ILE A 162 -14.83 0.69 16.87
C ILE A 162 -14.94 0.61 15.34
N GLU A 163 -14.77 1.73 14.64
CA GLU A 163 -14.80 1.82 13.19
C GLU A 163 -13.75 0.93 12.50
N LEU A 164 -12.66 0.61 13.19
CA LEU A 164 -11.58 -0.23 12.66
C LEU A 164 -11.79 -1.73 12.94
N LEU A 165 -12.74 -2.09 13.81
CA LEU A 165 -12.82 -3.46 14.36
C LEU A 165 -13.59 -4.45 13.47
N GLY A 166 -14.39 -3.94 12.54
CA GLY A 166 -15.24 -4.75 11.66
C GLY A 166 -14.54 -5.93 10.96
N PRO A 167 -13.33 -5.76 10.38
CA PRO A 167 -12.57 -6.84 9.77
C PRO A 167 -12.23 -8.03 10.68
N LEU A 168 -12.31 -7.87 12.01
CA LEU A 168 -12.19 -8.96 12.98
C LEU A 168 -13.39 -9.93 12.93
N GLY A 169 -14.47 -9.60 12.23
CA GLY A 169 -15.65 -10.44 12.04
C GLY A 169 -15.57 -11.45 10.88
N CYS A 170 -14.58 -11.34 9.98
CA CYS A 170 -14.40 -12.29 8.87
C CYS A 170 -12.94 -12.47 8.47
N GLY A 171 -12.35 -11.55 7.69
CA GLY A 171 -11.05 -11.77 7.06
C GLY A 171 -9.92 -11.98 8.07
N PHE A 172 -9.84 -11.14 9.10
CA PHE A 172 -8.84 -11.30 10.16
C PHE A 172 -9.18 -12.46 11.11
N LEU A 173 -10.47 -12.72 11.35
CA LEU A 173 -10.96 -13.87 12.10
C LEU A 173 -10.46 -15.18 11.49
N THR A 174 -10.62 -15.29 10.16
CA THR A 174 -10.31 -16.50 9.40
C THR A 174 -8.83 -16.87 9.51
N GLY A 175 -7.95 -15.89 9.28
CA GLY A 175 -6.50 -16.11 9.33
C GLY A 175 -6.04 -16.50 10.73
N ALA A 176 -6.48 -15.75 11.74
CA ALA A 176 -6.10 -16.02 13.12
C ALA A 176 -6.70 -17.31 13.67
N GLY A 177 -7.96 -17.62 13.31
CA GLY A 177 -8.64 -18.85 13.69
C GLY A 177 -7.99 -20.09 13.09
N ALA A 178 -7.58 -20.06 11.82
CA ALA A 178 -6.84 -21.15 11.20
C ALA A 178 -5.57 -21.50 12.02
N VAL A 179 -4.84 -20.47 12.48
CA VAL A 179 -3.64 -20.63 13.31
C VAL A 179 -3.97 -21.16 14.70
N PHE A 180 -4.87 -20.50 15.43
CA PHE A 180 -5.12 -20.83 16.84
C PHE A 180 -6.01 -22.06 17.06
N HIS A 181 -6.92 -22.38 16.12
CA HIS A 181 -7.93 -23.42 16.30
C HIS A 181 -7.68 -24.62 15.39
N SER A 182 -7.59 -24.41 14.07
CA SER A 182 -7.45 -25.53 13.13
C SER A 182 -6.09 -26.21 13.26
N PHE A 183 -5.03 -25.42 13.44
CA PHE A 183 -3.66 -25.92 13.57
C PHE A 183 -3.21 -26.06 15.03
N GLY A 184 -3.67 -25.17 15.91
CA GLY A 184 -3.23 -25.13 17.31
C GLY A 184 -1.78 -24.70 17.45
N VAL A 185 -1.31 -23.77 16.60
CA VAL A 185 0.09 -23.32 16.53
C VAL A 185 0.57 -22.78 17.88
N GLY A 186 1.78 -23.18 18.27
CA GLY A 186 2.46 -22.71 19.47
C GLY A 186 3.98 -22.48 19.28
N PRO A 187 4.70 -22.20 20.39
CA PRO A 187 6.14 -21.97 20.34
C PRO A 187 6.90 -23.17 19.79
N GLY A 188 7.81 -22.92 18.84
CA GLY A 188 8.62 -23.95 18.19
C GLY A 188 7.99 -24.58 16.95
N ASP A 189 6.71 -24.32 16.69
CA ASP A 189 6.09 -24.70 15.42
C ASP A 189 6.61 -23.84 14.25
N THR A 190 6.41 -24.35 13.05
CA THR A 190 6.78 -23.69 11.79
C THR A 190 5.56 -23.64 10.89
N ILE A 191 5.26 -22.47 10.31
CA ILE A 191 4.13 -22.28 9.41
C ILE A 191 4.53 -21.50 8.17
N ALA A 192 4.08 -21.94 7.01
CA ALA A 192 4.16 -21.19 5.75
C ALA A 192 2.77 -20.67 5.36
N VAL A 193 2.63 -19.37 5.20
CA VAL A 193 1.40 -18.71 4.77
C VAL A 193 1.54 -18.29 3.31
N TYR A 194 0.75 -18.90 2.43
CA TYR A 194 0.71 -18.63 1.00
C TYR A 194 -0.39 -17.63 0.70
N GLY A 195 0.02 -16.43 0.27
CA GLY A 195 -0.80 -15.24 0.08
C GLY A 195 -0.76 -14.33 1.30
N ALA A 196 -0.17 -13.15 1.16
CA ALA A 196 -0.07 -12.11 2.20
C ALA A 196 -1.15 -11.02 2.01
N GLY A 197 -2.39 -11.43 1.73
CA GLY A 197 -3.56 -10.56 1.80
C GLY A 197 -4.08 -10.40 3.25
N ALA A 198 -5.27 -9.82 3.45
CA ALA A 198 -5.82 -9.62 4.79
C ALA A 198 -5.88 -10.90 5.65
N VAL A 199 -6.38 -12.01 5.08
CA VAL A 199 -6.46 -13.30 5.78
C VAL A 199 -5.06 -13.84 6.09
N GLY A 200 -4.15 -13.83 5.12
CA GLY A 200 -2.81 -14.35 5.32
C GLY A 200 -1.97 -13.52 6.29
N LEU A 201 -2.06 -12.19 6.23
CA LEU A 201 -1.36 -11.32 7.19
C LEU A 201 -1.94 -11.44 8.60
N ALA A 202 -3.24 -11.71 8.75
CA ALA A 202 -3.80 -12.09 10.04
C ALA A 202 -3.25 -13.44 10.54
N ALA A 203 -3.10 -14.43 9.66
CA ALA A 203 -2.43 -15.68 10.03
C ALA A 203 -0.97 -15.46 10.44
N VAL A 204 -0.23 -14.61 9.71
CA VAL A 204 1.15 -14.22 10.07
C VAL A 204 1.20 -13.60 11.47
N MET A 205 0.37 -12.60 11.75
CA MET A 205 0.33 -11.96 13.06
C MET A 205 -0.03 -12.96 14.17
N ALA A 206 -1.02 -13.84 13.94
CA ALA A 206 -1.42 -14.85 14.91
C ALA A 206 -0.31 -15.88 15.18
N ALA A 207 0.40 -16.34 14.14
CA ALA A 207 1.47 -17.31 14.26
C ALA A 207 2.69 -16.73 14.97
N THR A 208 3.10 -15.51 14.60
CA THR A 208 4.13 -14.75 15.31
C THR A 208 3.73 -14.51 16.77
N ALA A 209 2.47 -14.15 17.02
CA ALA A 209 1.95 -14.01 18.39
C ALA A 209 1.96 -15.32 19.17
N ALA A 210 1.81 -16.47 18.51
CA ALA A 210 1.94 -17.80 19.12
C ALA A 210 3.41 -18.22 19.37
N GLY A 211 4.39 -17.51 18.81
CA GLY A 211 5.81 -17.83 18.93
C GLY A 211 6.32 -18.83 17.88
N ALA A 212 5.59 -19.01 16.78
CA ALA A 212 6.01 -19.87 15.68
C ALA A 212 6.99 -19.18 14.73
N VAL A 213 7.83 -19.97 14.07
CA VAL A 213 8.62 -19.52 12.92
C VAL A 213 7.68 -19.41 11.72
N THR A 214 7.46 -18.19 11.27
CA THR A 214 6.48 -17.87 10.23
C THR A 214 7.17 -17.52 8.93
N VAL A 215 6.79 -18.17 7.83
CA VAL A 215 7.22 -17.82 6.47
C VAL A 215 6.01 -17.25 5.73
N ALA A 216 6.16 -16.10 5.08
CA ALA A 216 5.12 -15.49 4.27
C ALA A 216 5.50 -15.54 2.79
N VAL A 217 4.61 -16.10 1.97
CA VAL A 217 4.82 -16.27 0.53
C VAL A 217 3.83 -15.40 -0.24
N ASP A 218 4.31 -14.49 -1.07
CA ASP A 218 3.47 -13.65 -1.95
C ASP A 218 4.26 -13.21 -3.18
N ARG A 219 3.57 -12.72 -4.22
CA ARG A 219 4.19 -12.14 -5.42
C ARG A 219 4.44 -10.64 -5.28
N HIS A 220 3.69 -9.95 -4.41
CA HIS A 220 3.72 -8.51 -4.24
C HIS A 220 4.77 -8.10 -3.20
N PRO A 221 5.84 -7.38 -3.59
CA PRO A 221 6.91 -6.97 -2.67
C PRO A 221 6.40 -6.15 -1.48
N GLY A 222 5.41 -5.27 -1.70
CA GLY A 222 4.82 -4.47 -0.62
C GLY A 222 4.13 -5.30 0.46
N ARG A 223 3.50 -6.43 0.09
CA ARG A 223 2.86 -7.35 1.05
C ARG A 223 3.88 -8.20 1.79
N LEU A 224 4.98 -8.57 1.13
CA LEU A 224 6.11 -9.23 1.77
C LEU A 224 6.80 -8.33 2.79
N ALA A 225 7.01 -7.06 2.46
CA ALA A 225 7.57 -6.08 3.39
C ALA A 225 6.65 -5.84 4.59
N LEU A 226 5.32 -5.89 4.40
CA LEU A 226 4.36 -5.89 5.52
C LEU A 226 4.53 -7.14 6.38
N ALA A 227 4.58 -8.33 5.79
CA ALA A 227 4.75 -9.59 6.52
C ALA A 227 6.08 -9.62 7.32
N GLU A 228 7.16 -9.08 6.75
CA GLU A 228 8.45 -8.94 7.41
C GLU A 228 8.39 -8.02 8.64
N ARG A 229 7.70 -6.88 8.54
CA ARG A 229 7.43 -6.01 9.70
C ARG A 229 6.64 -6.70 10.79
N LEU A 230 5.85 -7.72 10.43
CA LEU A 230 5.09 -8.59 11.33
C LEU A 230 5.91 -9.84 11.76
N HIS A 231 7.23 -9.78 11.57
CA HIS A 231 8.23 -10.79 11.94
C HIS A 231 8.14 -12.14 11.22
N ALA A 232 7.47 -12.19 10.06
CA ALA A 232 7.59 -13.35 9.17
C ALA A 232 8.84 -13.25 8.29
N ILE A 233 9.34 -14.40 7.84
CA ILE A 233 10.39 -14.49 6.82
C ILE A 233 9.71 -14.31 5.44
N PRO A 234 9.99 -13.23 4.69
CA PRO A 234 9.34 -13.00 3.40
C PRO A 234 9.98 -13.84 2.28
N LEU A 235 9.16 -14.54 1.50
CA LEU A 235 9.58 -15.24 0.30
C LEU A 235 8.72 -14.86 -0.91
N ARG A 236 9.39 -14.44 -1.98
CA ARG A 236 8.71 -14.21 -3.26
C ARG A 236 8.25 -15.54 -3.87
N ALA A 237 6.96 -15.62 -4.19
CA ALA A 237 6.41 -16.65 -5.06
C ALA A 237 7.01 -16.45 -6.48
N ALA A 238 7.89 -17.36 -6.89
CA ALA A 238 8.48 -17.37 -8.23
C ALA A 238 8.09 -18.67 -8.93
N SER A 239 7.72 -18.58 -10.21
CA SER A 239 7.41 -19.74 -11.02
C SER A 239 8.69 -20.44 -11.45
N GLY A 240 8.91 -21.67 -10.95
CA GLY A 240 10.00 -22.55 -11.34
C GLY A 240 11.37 -22.16 -10.79
N GLY A 241 12.23 -23.17 -10.55
CA GLY A 241 13.66 -22.94 -10.38
C GLY A 241 14.20 -22.23 -11.63
N ARG A 242 14.94 -21.14 -11.45
CA ARG A 242 15.63 -20.49 -12.58
C ARG A 242 16.92 -21.26 -12.85
N PRO A 243 17.25 -21.58 -14.12
CA PRO A 243 18.59 -22.01 -14.46
C PRO A 243 19.57 -20.94 -13.96
N GLY A 244 20.60 -21.34 -13.23
CA GLY A 244 21.68 -20.44 -12.84
C GLY A 244 22.28 -19.76 -14.07
N LEU A 245 22.79 -18.53 -13.90
CA LEU A 245 23.74 -17.97 -14.85
C LEU A 245 24.91 -18.96 -15.02
N PRO A 246 25.54 -19.07 -16.21
CA PRO A 246 26.65 -19.99 -16.42
C PRO A 246 27.73 -19.81 -15.34
N GLY A 247 27.95 -20.85 -14.52
CA GLY A 247 28.93 -20.83 -13.42
C GLY A 247 28.37 -20.57 -12.01
N LEU A 248 27.06 -20.38 -11.85
CA LEU A 248 26.37 -20.29 -10.55
C LEU A 248 25.40 -21.48 -10.36
N PRO A 249 25.22 -22.00 -9.13
CA PRO A 249 24.26 -23.06 -8.86
C PRO A 249 22.83 -22.60 -9.13
N ASP A 250 21.96 -23.53 -9.52
CA ASP A 250 20.53 -23.27 -9.71
C ASP A 250 19.90 -22.75 -8.41
N LEU A 251 18.97 -21.80 -8.54
CA LEU A 251 18.20 -21.33 -7.38
C LEU A 251 17.25 -22.45 -6.94
N PRO A 252 17.28 -22.87 -5.65
CA PRO A 252 16.36 -23.89 -5.15
C PRO A 252 14.91 -23.44 -5.33
N ASP A 253 14.03 -24.41 -5.62
CA ASP A 253 12.61 -24.14 -5.80
C ASP A 253 11.97 -23.64 -4.49
N LEU A 254 10.76 -23.08 -4.59
CA LEU A 254 10.08 -22.50 -3.42
C LEU A 254 9.95 -23.51 -2.25
N PRO A 255 9.53 -24.77 -2.46
CA PRO A 255 9.53 -25.77 -1.41
C PRO A 255 10.89 -26.03 -0.77
N ASP A 256 11.97 -26.15 -1.54
CA ASP A 256 13.33 -26.36 -1.00
C ASP A 256 13.78 -25.21 -0.12
N ARG A 257 13.50 -23.97 -0.55
CA ARG A 257 13.80 -22.77 0.24
C ARG A 257 13.05 -22.77 1.57
N ILE A 258 11.76 -23.13 1.55
CA ILE A 258 10.95 -23.23 2.78
C ILE A 258 11.49 -24.34 3.69
N ARG A 259 11.82 -25.52 3.14
CA ARG A 259 12.43 -26.61 3.92
C ARG A 259 13.73 -26.19 4.58
N HIS A 260 14.59 -25.47 3.87
CA HIS A 260 15.85 -24.95 4.41
C HIS A 260 15.61 -23.97 5.57
N LEU A 261 14.68 -23.02 5.40
CA LEU A 261 14.38 -22.00 6.41
C LEU A 261 13.66 -22.55 7.65
N THR A 262 13.07 -23.74 7.55
CA THR A 262 12.22 -24.32 8.61
C THR A 262 12.72 -25.67 9.11
N ASP A 263 14.00 -25.96 8.87
CA ASP A 263 14.69 -27.18 9.29
C ASP A 263 13.91 -28.46 8.94
N GLY A 264 13.73 -28.68 7.63
CA GLY A 264 13.11 -29.89 7.08
C GLY A 264 11.64 -29.76 6.68
N GLY A 265 11.06 -28.55 6.76
CA GLY A 265 9.71 -28.24 6.28
C GLY A 265 8.77 -27.74 7.38
N THR A 266 7.62 -27.20 6.98
CA THR A 266 6.68 -26.59 7.93
C THR A 266 5.72 -27.58 8.54
N HIS A 267 5.46 -27.46 9.85
CA HIS A 267 4.41 -28.21 10.54
C HIS A 267 3.03 -27.91 9.93
N TYR A 268 2.82 -26.63 9.61
CA TYR A 268 1.58 -26.13 9.07
C TYR A 268 1.81 -25.34 7.79
N ALA A 269 0.82 -25.33 6.92
CA ALA A 269 0.75 -24.41 5.81
C ALA A 269 -0.67 -23.88 5.68
N LEU A 270 -0.81 -22.60 5.32
CA LEU A 270 -2.11 -21.98 5.06
C LEU A 270 -2.10 -21.39 3.66
N ASP A 271 -2.94 -21.92 2.77
CA ASP A 271 -3.15 -21.29 1.46
C ASP A 271 -4.40 -20.39 1.49
N THR A 272 -4.17 -19.12 1.20
CA THR A 272 -5.21 -18.11 1.03
C THR A 272 -5.34 -17.65 -0.42
N THR A 273 -4.69 -18.34 -1.37
CA THR A 273 -4.65 -17.93 -2.79
C THR A 273 -5.60 -18.72 -3.67
N GLY A 274 -5.88 -19.98 -3.32
CA GLY A 274 -6.61 -20.92 -4.17
C GLY A 274 -5.81 -21.42 -5.38
N SER A 275 -4.51 -21.11 -5.47
CA SER A 275 -3.66 -21.50 -6.61
C SER A 275 -3.28 -22.98 -6.53
N PRO A 276 -3.66 -23.82 -7.53
CA PRO A 276 -3.29 -25.23 -7.53
C PRO A 276 -1.78 -25.47 -7.47
N GLN A 277 -0.98 -24.59 -8.09
CA GLN A 277 0.48 -24.67 -8.04
C GLN A 277 1.00 -24.43 -6.62
N LEU A 278 0.57 -23.35 -5.97
CA LEU A 278 1.04 -23.02 -4.61
C LEU A 278 0.55 -24.04 -3.57
N ILE A 279 -0.62 -24.63 -3.78
CA ILE A 279 -1.13 -25.73 -2.97
C ILE A 279 -0.20 -26.95 -3.06
N ASN A 280 0.23 -27.33 -4.26
CA ASN A 280 1.20 -28.43 -4.42
C ASN A 280 2.59 -28.08 -3.87
N ASP A 281 3.06 -26.84 -4.08
CA ASP A 281 4.30 -26.36 -3.47
C ASP A 281 4.24 -26.41 -1.94
N ALA A 282 3.10 -26.04 -1.34
CA ALA A 282 2.86 -26.15 0.09
C ALA A 282 2.92 -27.60 0.58
N LEU A 283 2.25 -28.54 -0.09
CA LEU A 283 2.32 -29.96 0.27
C LEU A 283 3.75 -30.52 0.17
N ARG A 284 4.53 -30.10 -0.83
CA ARG A 284 5.94 -30.47 -0.95
C ARG A 284 6.80 -29.87 0.17
N ALA A 285 6.49 -28.64 0.61
CA ALA A 285 7.21 -27.94 1.66
C ALA A 285 6.91 -28.43 3.10
N LEU A 286 5.81 -29.17 3.29
CA LEU A 286 5.44 -29.73 4.59
C LEU A 286 6.42 -30.82 5.05
N ARG A 287 6.70 -30.84 6.35
CA ARG A 287 7.31 -32.01 7.02
C ARG A 287 6.35 -33.22 7.02
N PRO A 288 6.83 -34.45 7.28
CA PRO A 288 5.95 -35.61 7.52
C PRO A 288 4.88 -35.28 8.57
N THR A 289 3.66 -35.78 8.38
CA THR A 289 2.47 -35.50 9.21
C THR A 289 1.97 -34.04 9.24
N GLY A 290 2.64 -33.14 8.50
CA GLY A 290 2.26 -31.73 8.40
C GLY A 290 0.86 -31.51 7.80
N HIS A 291 0.29 -30.35 8.04
CA HIS A 291 -1.10 -30.03 7.71
C HIS A 291 -1.21 -28.75 6.89
N LEU A 292 -1.74 -28.87 5.67
CA LEU A 292 -2.14 -27.75 4.82
C LEU A 292 -3.62 -27.42 5.03
N GLY A 293 -3.92 -26.20 5.44
CA GLY A 293 -5.26 -25.62 5.45
C GLY A 293 -5.52 -24.77 4.20
N LEU A 294 -6.71 -24.90 3.63
CA LEU A 294 -7.19 -24.09 2.52
C LEU A 294 -8.34 -23.21 3.01
N VAL A 295 -8.25 -21.89 2.83
CA VAL A 295 -9.35 -20.96 3.17
C VAL A 295 -10.05 -20.39 1.92
N ALA A 296 -9.36 -20.37 0.79
CA ALA A 296 -9.94 -19.89 -0.45
C ALA A 296 -10.94 -20.93 -0.99
N ARG A 297 -12.11 -20.46 -1.45
CA ARG A 297 -13.05 -21.30 -2.17
C ARG A 297 -12.43 -21.73 -3.51
N LEU A 298 -12.39 -23.04 -3.74
CA LEU A 298 -11.97 -23.61 -5.01
C LEU A 298 -13.16 -23.72 -5.95
N HIS A 299 -13.01 -23.21 -7.18
CA HIS A 299 -14.06 -23.21 -8.21
C HIS A 299 -13.84 -24.28 -9.29
N THR A 300 -12.67 -24.92 -9.29
CA THR A 300 -12.25 -25.94 -10.23
C THR A 300 -11.69 -27.15 -9.47
N PRO A 301 -11.62 -28.33 -10.10
CA PRO A 301 -10.93 -29.48 -9.53
C PRO A 301 -9.49 -29.10 -9.13
N LEU A 302 -9.06 -29.55 -7.95
CA LEU A 302 -7.69 -29.37 -7.46
C LEU A 302 -6.86 -30.62 -7.79
N PRO A 303 -6.00 -30.58 -8.82
CA PRO A 303 -5.07 -31.67 -9.07
C PRO A 303 -3.97 -31.67 -8.01
N LEU A 304 -3.76 -32.81 -7.36
CA LEU A 304 -2.63 -33.04 -6.46
C LEU A 304 -1.57 -33.86 -7.19
N GLU A 305 -0.32 -33.44 -7.08
CA GLU A 305 0.81 -34.18 -7.63
C GLU A 305 0.98 -35.52 -6.90
N PRO A 306 1.33 -36.61 -7.60
CA PRO A 306 1.54 -37.92 -6.97
C PRO A 306 2.52 -37.87 -5.80
N GLY A 307 2.20 -38.56 -4.70
CA GLY A 307 3.05 -38.68 -3.52
C GLY A 307 3.10 -37.45 -2.60
N THR A 308 2.43 -36.34 -2.95
CA THR A 308 2.42 -35.13 -2.10
C THR A 308 1.76 -35.33 -0.74
N LEU A 309 0.82 -36.28 -0.63
CA LEU A 309 0.15 -36.68 0.61
C LEU A 309 0.83 -37.84 1.35
N ASP A 310 1.92 -38.38 0.83
CA ASP A 310 2.65 -39.47 1.49
C ASP A 310 3.17 -39.03 2.87
N ARG A 311 3.57 -40.01 3.68
CA ARG A 311 4.11 -39.78 5.04
C ARG A 311 3.13 -39.06 5.97
N GLY A 312 1.83 -39.29 5.76
CA GLY A 312 0.76 -38.84 6.66
C GLY A 312 0.42 -37.35 6.59
N ARG A 313 0.82 -36.64 5.53
CA ARG A 313 0.45 -35.23 5.33
C ARG A 313 -1.06 -35.09 5.14
N ARG A 314 -1.61 -33.99 5.61
CA ARG A 314 -3.05 -33.71 5.61
C ARG A 314 -3.37 -32.44 4.85
N ILE A 315 -4.52 -32.44 4.19
CA ILE A 315 -5.12 -31.26 3.57
C ILE A 315 -6.56 -31.13 4.09
N SER A 316 -6.97 -29.93 4.48
CA SER A 316 -8.36 -29.65 4.85
C SER A 316 -8.79 -28.25 4.42
N HIS A 317 -10.08 -28.05 4.22
CA HIS A 317 -10.65 -26.72 4.08
C HIS A 317 -10.98 -26.15 5.47
N ILE A 318 -10.77 -24.85 5.66
CA ILE A 318 -11.02 -24.13 6.91
C ILE A 318 -11.99 -22.99 6.61
N CYS A 319 -13.20 -23.07 7.17
CA CYS A 319 -14.23 -22.04 7.01
C CYS A 319 -14.19 -21.08 8.20
N GLU A 320 -14.06 -19.77 7.94
CA GLU A 320 -14.06 -18.71 8.96
C GLU A 320 -13.08 -18.98 10.12
N GLY A 321 -11.97 -19.67 9.83
CA GLY A 321 -10.93 -20.00 10.81
C GLY A 321 -11.35 -21.03 11.88
N ASP A 322 -12.39 -21.83 11.62
CA ASP A 322 -13.04 -22.72 12.61
C ASP A 322 -13.40 -21.96 13.90
N ALA A 323 -13.71 -20.66 13.77
CA ALA A 323 -13.86 -19.78 14.90
C ALA A 323 -15.25 -19.87 15.52
N VAL A 324 -15.28 -19.71 16.85
CA VAL A 324 -16.45 -19.19 17.56
C VAL A 324 -16.22 -17.68 17.72
N PRO A 325 -16.93 -16.81 16.97
CA PRO A 325 -16.63 -15.37 16.94
C PRO A 325 -16.64 -14.72 18.32
N GLY A 326 -17.63 -15.07 19.15
CA GLY A 326 -17.76 -14.57 20.52
C GLY A 326 -16.59 -14.90 21.46
N LEU A 327 -15.73 -15.86 21.10
CA LEU A 327 -14.53 -16.20 21.86
C LEU A 327 -13.26 -15.63 21.22
N LEU A 328 -13.17 -15.69 19.89
CA LEU A 328 -11.95 -15.29 19.19
C LEU A 328 -11.82 -13.77 19.06
N ILE A 329 -12.90 -13.04 18.74
CA ILE A 329 -12.83 -11.58 18.57
C ILE A 329 -12.32 -10.89 19.85
N PRO A 330 -12.83 -11.19 21.06
CA PRO A 330 -12.30 -10.63 22.30
C PRO A 330 -10.86 -11.05 22.62
N ARG A 331 -10.37 -12.17 22.05
CA ARG A 331 -8.95 -12.55 22.16
C ARG A 331 -8.09 -11.70 21.22
N LEU A 332 -8.56 -11.46 19.99
CA LEU A 332 -7.83 -10.65 19.00
C LEU A 332 -7.71 -9.19 19.44
N THR A 333 -8.77 -8.60 19.99
CA THR A 333 -8.70 -7.22 20.53
C THR A 333 -7.70 -7.09 21.66
N ARG A 334 -7.63 -8.08 22.57
CA ARG A 334 -6.61 -8.10 23.64
C ARG A 334 -5.19 -8.28 23.11
N LEU A 335 -4.98 -9.13 22.11
CA LEU A 335 -3.68 -9.26 21.45
C LEU A 335 -3.27 -7.96 20.76
N TRP A 336 -4.22 -7.25 20.17
CA TRP A 336 -3.98 -5.96 19.56
C TRP A 336 -3.58 -4.90 20.60
N GLN A 337 -4.33 -4.78 21.70
CA GLN A 337 -3.99 -3.90 22.84
C GLN A 337 -2.61 -4.22 23.43
N ALA A 338 -2.18 -5.48 23.37
CA ALA A 338 -0.84 -5.90 23.79
C ALA A 338 0.26 -5.68 22.73
N GLY A 339 -0.06 -5.07 21.58
CA GLY A 339 0.88 -4.86 20.47
C GLY A 339 1.27 -6.13 19.71
N ARG A 340 0.55 -7.24 19.91
CA ARG A 340 0.86 -8.58 19.37
C ARG A 340 0.02 -8.96 18.16
N PHE A 341 -1.01 -8.18 17.83
CA PHE A 341 -1.83 -8.37 16.64
C PHE A 341 -2.17 -7.00 16.03
N PRO A 342 -1.19 -6.25 15.49
CA PRO A 342 -1.36 -4.88 14.99
C PRO A 342 -2.11 -4.82 13.65
N PHE A 343 -3.35 -5.30 13.63
CA PHE A 343 -4.16 -5.42 12.41
C PHE A 343 -4.57 -4.06 11.83
N ASP A 344 -4.61 -3.02 12.66
CA ASP A 344 -4.90 -1.64 12.30
C ASP A 344 -3.92 -1.10 11.24
N GLN A 345 -2.66 -1.56 11.27
CA GLN A 345 -1.64 -1.19 10.28
C GLN A 345 -1.94 -1.69 8.86
N LEU A 346 -2.91 -2.61 8.71
CA LEU A 346 -3.34 -3.16 7.42
C LEU A 346 -4.55 -2.42 6.84
N ILE A 347 -5.15 -1.52 7.62
CA ILE A 347 -6.41 -0.86 7.30
C ILE A 347 -6.14 0.45 6.56
N ARG A 348 -6.93 0.71 5.52
CA ARG A 348 -7.16 2.06 4.99
C ARG A 348 -8.64 2.38 5.03
N THR A 349 -8.98 3.52 5.61
CA THR A 349 -10.37 3.98 5.69
C THR A 349 -10.80 4.76 4.45
N TYR A 350 -12.07 4.63 4.09
CA TYR A 350 -12.74 5.31 2.99
C TYR A 350 -14.10 5.80 3.47
N PRO A 351 -14.57 7.00 3.09
CA PRO A 351 -15.98 7.34 3.21
C PRO A 351 -16.85 6.30 2.49
N LEU A 352 -18.05 5.98 3.00
CA LEU A 352 -18.98 5.07 2.33
C LEU A 352 -19.36 5.55 0.91
N THR A 353 -19.36 6.87 0.68
CA THR A 353 -19.55 7.48 -0.64
C THR A 353 -18.50 7.02 -1.67
N ASP A 354 -17.32 6.62 -1.20
CA ASP A 354 -16.18 6.24 -2.02
C ASP A 354 -16.07 4.71 -2.17
N ILE A 355 -17.15 3.96 -1.91
CA ILE A 355 -17.18 2.49 -1.96
C ILE A 355 -16.62 1.92 -3.28
N ASN A 356 -16.94 2.53 -4.42
CA ASN A 356 -16.44 2.06 -5.71
C ASN A 356 -14.92 2.29 -5.86
N GLN A 357 -14.35 3.29 -5.18
CA GLN A 357 -12.90 3.46 -5.12
C GLN A 357 -12.26 2.41 -4.21
N ALA A 358 -12.87 2.14 -3.05
CA ALA A 358 -12.41 1.09 -2.15
C ALA A 358 -12.42 -0.30 -2.84
N GLU A 359 -13.45 -0.58 -3.65
CA GLU A 359 -13.55 -1.77 -4.50
C GLU A 359 -12.36 -1.85 -5.48
N ARG A 360 -12.13 -0.79 -6.26
CA ARG A 360 -11.00 -0.73 -7.20
C ARG A 360 -9.65 -0.92 -6.51
N ASP A 361 -9.44 -0.31 -5.35
CA ASP A 361 -8.20 -0.40 -4.58
C ASP A 361 -7.99 -1.80 -3.97
N CYS A 362 -9.08 -2.44 -3.53
CA CYS A 362 -9.09 -3.83 -3.06
C CYS A 362 -8.69 -4.79 -4.19
N ASP A 363 -9.34 -4.67 -5.36
CA ASP A 363 -9.11 -5.54 -6.50
C ASP A 363 -7.72 -5.37 -7.12
N ALA A 364 -7.26 -4.13 -7.24
CA ALA A 364 -5.89 -3.83 -7.67
C ALA A 364 -4.82 -4.28 -6.65
N GLY A 365 -5.25 -4.63 -5.42
CA GLY A 365 -4.36 -5.03 -4.34
C GLY A 365 -3.51 -3.90 -3.77
N ARG A 366 -3.89 -2.64 -4.05
CA ARG A 366 -3.25 -1.41 -3.51
C ARG A 366 -3.43 -1.30 -1.99
N VAL A 367 -4.53 -1.84 -1.48
CA VAL A 367 -4.86 -1.85 -0.05
C VAL A 367 -5.07 -3.28 0.42
N VAL A 368 -4.58 -3.60 1.61
CA VAL A 368 -4.77 -4.93 2.22
C VAL A 368 -6.19 -5.08 2.75
N LYS A 369 -6.66 -4.11 3.54
CA LYS A 369 -8.01 -4.10 4.10
C LYS A 369 -8.65 -2.71 4.03
N PRO A 370 -9.51 -2.43 3.03
CA PRO A 370 -10.34 -1.23 3.03
C PRO A 370 -11.41 -1.31 4.12
N VAL A 371 -11.68 -0.18 4.77
CA VAL A 371 -12.79 -0.02 5.73
C VAL A 371 -13.62 1.19 5.32
N LEU A 372 -14.92 1.00 5.10
CA LEU A 372 -15.88 2.02 4.73
C LEU A 372 -16.48 2.67 5.98
N ILE A 373 -16.52 4.00 6.01
CA ILE A 373 -17.03 4.81 7.12
C ILE A 373 -18.34 5.49 6.69
N PRO A 374 -19.50 5.13 7.26
CA PRO A 374 -20.77 5.79 6.97
C PRO A 374 -20.79 7.25 7.45
N ALA A 375 -21.60 8.10 6.81
CA ALA A 375 -21.78 9.47 7.25
C ALA A 375 -22.44 9.51 8.65
N GLY A 376 -22.01 10.42 9.53
CA GLY A 376 -22.58 10.56 10.88
C GLY A 376 -21.99 9.65 11.98
N ALA A 377 -20.89 8.94 11.70
CA ALA A 377 -20.12 8.14 12.68
C ALA A 377 -19.06 8.94 13.47
N LYS A 378 -18.98 10.28 13.33
CA LYS A 378 -17.98 11.12 14.02
C LYS A 378 -18.27 11.25 15.54
N GLY A 379 -17.84 10.26 16.31
CA GLY A 379 -17.59 10.34 17.76
C GLY A 379 -16.10 10.58 18.01
N GLY A 380 -15.76 11.52 18.88
CA GLY A 380 -14.42 12.13 18.92
C GLY A 380 -13.28 11.21 19.37
N HIS A 381 -12.38 10.89 18.45
CA HIS A 381 -10.92 11.02 18.55
C HIS A 381 -10.37 10.71 17.16
N MET A 382 -10.12 11.74 16.34
CA MET A 382 -9.29 11.57 15.14
C MET A 382 -7.87 11.31 15.63
N THR A 383 -7.52 10.04 15.84
CA THR A 383 -6.11 9.63 15.76
C THR A 383 -5.73 9.71 14.30
N ASP A 384 -4.96 10.75 13.98
CA ASP A 384 -4.33 10.99 12.70
C ASP A 384 -3.35 9.84 12.42
N THR A 385 -3.85 8.75 11.83
CA THR A 385 -2.99 7.67 11.33
C THR A 385 -2.34 8.19 10.05
N ALA A 386 -1.10 8.64 10.21
CA ALA A 386 -0.21 9.09 9.17
C ALA A 386 -0.38 8.30 7.86
N HIS A 387 -0.59 9.03 6.76
CA HIS A 387 -0.57 8.49 5.41
C HIS A 387 0.76 7.78 5.13
N HIS A 388 0.81 6.47 5.36
CA HIS A 388 1.94 5.65 4.94
C HIS A 388 1.81 5.34 3.45
N ASN A 389 2.62 6.05 2.66
CA ASN A 389 2.74 5.96 1.21
C ASN A 389 3.18 4.55 0.76
N THR A 390 2.21 3.69 0.41
CA THR A 390 2.42 2.29 -0.01
C THR A 390 2.74 2.16 -1.49
N GLY A 391 3.98 2.48 -1.90
CA GLY A 391 4.86 1.77 -2.85
C GLY A 391 4.36 1.22 -4.21
N VAL A 392 3.12 1.43 -4.66
CA VAL A 392 2.54 0.82 -5.89
C VAL A 392 1.87 1.87 -6.80
N GLU A 393 2.17 3.16 -6.60
CA GLU A 393 1.61 4.21 -7.45
C GLU A 393 2.29 4.19 -8.83
N GLY A 394 1.47 4.17 -9.89
CA GLY A 394 1.92 4.55 -11.23
C GLY A 394 2.26 6.04 -11.30
N VAL A 395 2.70 6.54 -12.46
CA VAL A 395 3.04 7.96 -12.66
C VAL A 395 1.82 8.90 -12.47
N GLU A 396 0.61 8.36 -12.45
CA GLU A 396 -0.64 9.12 -12.38
C GLU A 396 -1.25 9.22 -10.97
N GLU A 397 -0.60 8.66 -9.94
CA GLU A 397 -1.11 8.72 -8.55
C GLU A 397 0.01 9.14 -7.55
N GLY A 398 -0.41 9.81 -6.46
CA GLY A 398 0.43 10.27 -5.35
C GLY A 398 1.74 10.94 -5.75
N VAL A 399 2.89 10.35 -5.36
CA VAL A 399 4.22 10.93 -5.66
C VAL A 399 4.51 10.92 -7.17
N GLY A 400 3.90 10.02 -7.95
CA GLY A 400 4.04 9.96 -9.41
C GLY A 400 3.55 11.24 -10.10
N LEU A 401 2.44 11.82 -9.63
CA LEU A 401 1.89 13.08 -10.15
C LEU A 401 2.86 14.25 -9.98
N THR A 402 3.66 14.24 -8.90
CA THR A 402 4.68 15.27 -8.70
C THR A 402 5.80 15.18 -9.73
N ALA A 403 6.11 13.98 -10.24
CA ALA A 403 7.09 13.80 -11.31
C ALA A 403 6.58 14.36 -12.64
N LEU A 404 5.29 14.18 -12.96
CA LEU A 404 4.65 14.83 -14.12
C LEU A 404 4.64 16.35 -13.98
N MET A 405 4.38 16.86 -12.78
CA MET A 405 4.36 18.30 -12.50
C MET A 405 5.74 18.92 -12.74
N VAL A 406 6.80 18.24 -12.28
CA VAL A 406 8.20 18.61 -12.57
C VAL A 406 8.50 18.51 -14.06
N ALA A 407 7.99 17.49 -14.77
CA ALA A 407 8.15 17.38 -16.22
C ALA A 407 7.48 18.53 -16.97
N ALA A 408 6.25 18.92 -16.62
CA ALA A 408 5.58 20.08 -17.21
C ALA A 408 6.35 21.38 -16.98
N ALA A 409 6.85 21.62 -15.76
CA ALA A 409 7.68 22.79 -15.48
C ALA A 409 9.01 22.80 -16.26
N ARG A 410 9.66 21.64 -16.41
CA ARG A 410 10.86 21.50 -17.26
C ARG A 410 10.54 21.70 -18.75
N ALA A 411 9.39 21.24 -19.22
CA ALA A 411 8.93 21.48 -20.58
C ALA A 411 8.72 22.98 -20.84
N ILE A 412 8.01 23.68 -19.94
CA ILE A 412 7.85 25.14 -20.02
C ILE A 412 9.20 25.82 -20.10
N GLU A 413 10.15 25.44 -19.23
CA GLU A 413 11.52 25.98 -19.21
C GLU A 413 12.30 25.72 -20.51
N THR A 414 12.20 24.52 -21.09
CA THR A 414 12.86 24.17 -22.35
C THR A 414 12.47 25.11 -23.49
N HIS A 415 11.21 25.54 -23.54
CA HIS A 415 10.67 26.40 -24.60
C HIS A 415 10.84 27.90 -24.36
N ARG A 416 11.62 28.29 -23.34
CA ARG A 416 11.92 29.70 -23.09
C ARG A 416 13.10 30.19 -23.92
N HIS A 417 13.02 31.42 -24.39
CA HIS A 417 14.12 32.09 -25.10
C HIS A 417 15.39 32.25 -24.22
N ASP A 418 15.20 32.35 -22.91
CA ASP A 418 16.24 32.54 -21.89
C ASP A 418 16.52 31.28 -21.07
N SER A 419 16.20 30.10 -21.61
CA SER A 419 16.29 28.80 -20.92
C SER A 419 17.65 28.56 -20.26
N LEU A 420 17.64 28.14 -18.99
CA LEU A 420 18.79 27.70 -18.21
C LEU A 420 19.08 26.22 -18.47
N ALA A 421 18.03 25.39 -18.63
CA ALA A 421 18.16 23.96 -18.86
C ALA A 421 17.17 23.48 -19.92
N GLN A 422 17.67 22.70 -20.88
CA GLN A 422 16.86 22.12 -21.94
C GLN A 422 16.64 20.64 -21.67
N ASP A 423 15.38 20.26 -21.49
CA ASP A 423 14.89 18.90 -21.48
C ASP A 423 13.80 18.74 -22.54
N ILE A 424 14.25 18.40 -23.75
CA ILE A 424 13.36 18.21 -24.91
C ILE A 424 12.43 16.99 -24.77
N TYR A 425 12.68 16.12 -23.80
CA TYR A 425 11.87 14.92 -23.55
C TYR A 425 10.75 15.16 -22.55
N ALA A 426 10.86 16.20 -21.73
CA ALA A 426 9.93 16.48 -20.64
C ALA A 426 8.47 16.62 -21.11
N GLU A 427 8.26 17.31 -22.24
CA GLU A 427 6.95 17.51 -22.85
C GLU A 427 6.27 16.17 -23.24
N HIS A 428 7.04 15.19 -23.70
CA HIS A 428 6.49 13.89 -24.11
C HIS A 428 5.92 13.11 -22.92
N PHE A 429 6.50 13.23 -21.72
CA PHE A 429 5.94 12.59 -20.54
C PHE A 429 4.60 13.21 -20.13
N VAL A 430 4.47 14.53 -20.26
CA VAL A 430 3.24 15.26 -19.90
C VAL A 430 2.08 14.83 -20.80
N HIS A 431 2.33 14.75 -22.12
CA HIS A 431 1.32 14.34 -23.11
C HIS A 431 0.96 12.86 -23.03
N ALA A 432 1.86 12.01 -22.54
CA ALA A 432 1.65 10.57 -22.49
C ALA A 432 0.78 10.10 -21.31
N ALA A 433 0.57 10.94 -20.29
CA ALA A 433 -0.24 10.63 -19.12
C ALA A 433 -1.57 11.41 -19.16
N PRO A 434 -2.74 10.74 -19.16
CA PRO A 434 -4.05 11.41 -19.13
C PRO A 434 -4.22 12.44 -18.01
N ALA A 435 -3.65 12.18 -16.83
CA ALA A 435 -3.73 13.09 -15.67
C ALA A 435 -3.05 14.45 -15.90
N SER A 436 -2.12 14.55 -16.86
CA SER A 436 -1.38 15.77 -17.16
C SER A 436 -1.50 16.23 -18.62
N ALA A 437 -2.33 15.57 -19.43
CA ALA A 437 -2.42 15.83 -20.87
C ALA A 437 -2.77 17.30 -21.20
N ASP A 438 -3.53 17.96 -20.34
CA ASP A 438 -3.96 19.35 -20.50
C ASP A 438 -3.06 20.37 -19.75
N TRP A 439 -1.97 19.93 -19.13
CA TRP A 439 -1.06 20.82 -18.41
C TRP A 439 -0.20 21.64 -19.37
N PRO A 440 0.14 22.90 -19.02
CA PRO A 440 0.95 23.75 -19.89
C PRO A 440 2.37 23.21 -20.02
N VAL A 441 2.86 23.19 -21.26
CA VAL A 441 4.24 22.83 -21.64
C VAL A 441 5.00 24.00 -22.27
N ARG A 442 4.36 25.18 -22.32
CA ARG A 442 4.93 26.46 -22.76
C ARG A 442 4.44 27.59 -21.87
N ILE A 443 5.27 28.62 -21.68
CA ILE A 443 4.89 29.75 -20.82
C ILE A 443 3.70 30.54 -21.40
N GLN A 444 3.51 30.53 -22.72
CA GLN A 444 2.40 31.17 -23.40
C GLN A 444 1.04 30.50 -23.10
N GLN A 445 1.06 29.25 -22.63
CA GLN A 445 -0.14 28.51 -22.21
C GLN A 445 -0.48 28.76 -20.73
N VAL A 446 0.40 29.41 -19.98
CA VAL A 446 0.23 29.64 -18.54
C VAL A 446 -0.51 30.96 -18.31
N PRO A 447 -1.67 30.95 -17.63
CA PRO A 447 -2.37 32.18 -17.23
C PRO A 447 -1.45 33.07 -16.39
N ASP A 448 -1.37 34.36 -16.69
CA ASP A 448 -0.47 35.34 -16.06
C ASP A 448 1.04 35.06 -16.25
N GLY A 449 1.39 34.11 -17.12
CA GLY A 449 2.77 33.78 -17.49
C GLY A 449 3.67 33.56 -16.27
N ASP A 450 4.73 34.36 -16.17
CA ASP A 450 5.70 34.28 -15.07
C ASP A 450 5.13 34.65 -13.69
N ALA A 451 4.02 35.41 -13.64
CA ALA A 451 3.37 35.78 -12.38
C ALA A 451 2.45 34.67 -11.85
N ASN A 452 2.23 33.60 -12.62
CA ASN A 452 1.44 32.47 -12.17
C ASN A 452 2.09 31.80 -10.93
N PRO A 453 1.34 31.62 -9.82
CA PRO A 453 1.90 31.11 -8.57
C PRO A 453 2.31 29.63 -8.64
N LEU A 454 1.79 28.88 -9.63
CA LEU A 454 2.12 27.49 -9.88
C LEU A 454 3.13 27.37 -11.04
N TRP A 455 2.66 27.44 -12.28
CA TRP A 455 3.42 27.03 -13.46
C TRP A 455 4.55 27.99 -13.82
N GLY A 456 4.29 29.30 -13.74
CA GLY A 456 5.32 30.33 -13.99
C GLY A 456 6.44 30.25 -12.95
N ARG A 457 6.06 30.15 -11.69
CA ARG A 457 7.00 30.02 -10.56
C ARG A 457 7.77 28.70 -10.58
N PHE A 458 7.10 27.57 -10.81
CA PHE A 458 7.74 26.25 -10.90
C PHE A 458 8.63 26.10 -12.12
N ALA A 459 8.28 26.67 -13.28
CA ALA A 459 9.19 26.66 -14.43
C ALA A 459 10.52 27.35 -14.10
N ARG A 460 10.48 28.51 -13.43
CA ARG A 460 11.70 29.20 -12.97
C ARG A 460 12.47 28.39 -11.93
N TYR A 461 11.77 27.77 -10.98
CA TYR A 461 12.38 26.94 -9.94
C TYR A 461 13.05 25.70 -10.49
N PHE A 462 12.29 24.85 -11.20
CA PHE A 462 12.77 23.59 -11.72
C PHE A 462 13.75 23.78 -12.88
N GLY A 463 13.67 24.87 -13.64
CA GLY A 463 14.69 25.23 -14.61
C GLY A 463 16.04 25.52 -13.96
N LEU A 464 16.05 26.37 -12.92
CA LEU A 464 17.26 26.64 -12.15
C LEU A 464 17.79 25.38 -11.46
N ARG A 465 16.90 24.60 -10.81
CA ARG A 465 17.28 23.35 -10.14
C ARG A 465 17.91 22.36 -11.11
N THR A 466 17.28 22.15 -12.27
CA THR A 466 17.78 21.27 -13.33
C THR A 466 19.17 21.73 -13.78
N ARG A 467 19.34 23.03 -14.07
CA ARG A 467 20.64 23.60 -14.48
C ARG A 467 21.75 23.35 -13.47
N VAL A 468 21.48 23.64 -12.19
CA VAL A 468 22.50 23.53 -11.13
C VAL A 468 22.91 22.08 -10.90
N LEU A 469 21.94 21.16 -10.91
CA LEU A 469 22.21 19.73 -10.71
C LEU A 469 22.86 19.08 -11.95
N ASP A 470 22.51 19.53 -13.16
CA ASP A 470 23.21 19.13 -14.40
C ASP A 470 24.68 19.55 -14.38
N ASP A 471 24.95 20.81 -14.02
CA ASP A 471 26.32 21.33 -13.90
C ASP A 471 27.12 20.53 -12.85
N PHE A 472 26.51 20.20 -11.72
CA PHE A 472 27.13 19.37 -10.68
C PHE A 472 27.49 17.97 -11.19
N LEU A 473 26.56 17.28 -11.86
CA LEU A 473 26.79 15.96 -12.41
C LEU A 473 27.88 15.98 -13.48
N LEU A 474 27.80 16.92 -14.44
CA LEU A 474 28.80 17.07 -15.49
C LEU A 474 30.17 17.43 -14.94
N GLN A 475 30.25 18.29 -13.92
CA GLN A 475 31.51 18.60 -13.25
C GLN A 475 32.08 17.36 -12.54
N SER A 476 31.23 16.57 -11.88
CA SER A 476 31.65 15.36 -11.16
C SER A 476 32.23 14.29 -12.10
N VAL A 477 31.68 14.13 -13.29
CA VAL A 477 32.20 13.17 -14.29
C VAL A 477 33.37 13.72 -15.11
N ARG A 478 33.41 15.03 -15.40
CA ARG A 478 34.49 15.63 -16.22
C ARG A 478 35.74 15.94 -15.40
N ALA A 479 35.57 16.58 -14.25
CA ALA A 479 36.67 17.00 -13.37
C ALA A 479 36.87 16.05 -12.18
N GLY A 480 35.79 15.52 -11.61
CA GLY A 480 35.84 14.61 -10.46
C GLY A 480 36.29 13.18 -10.81
N GLY A 481 36.26 12.81 -12.09
CA GLY A 481 36.69 11.50 -12.58
C GLY A 481 35.69 10.36 -12.34
N ALA A 482 34.47 10.66 -11.88
CA ALA A 482 33.42 9.66 -11.77
C ALA A 482 33.02 9.15 -13.17
N ARG A 483 32.74 7.85 -13.25
CA ARG A 483 32.17 7.19 -14.45
C ARG A 483 30.83 6.52 -14.17
N GLN A 484 30.42 6.50 -12.90
CA GLN A 484 29.12 6.00 -12.48
C GLN A 484 28.30 7.17 -11.96
N VAL A 485 27.07 7.28 -12.44
CA VAL A 485 26.09 8.26 -11.98
C VAL A 485 24.89 7.50 -11.45
N VAL A 486 24.44 7.79 -10.24
CA VAL A 486 23.27 7.13 -9.64
C VAL A 486 22.21 8.18 -9.33
N LEU A 487 21.04 8.02 -9.94
CA LEU A 487 19.87 8.85 -9.73
C LEU A 487 18.92 8.12 -8.78
N LEU A 488 18.83 8.60 -7.55
CA LEU A 488 17.97 8.08 -6.48
C LEU A 488 16.60 8.78 -6.57
N GLY A 489 15.55 8.03 -6.88
CA GLY A 489 14.24 8.60 -7.18
C GLY A 489 14.27 9.25 -8.56
N ALA A 490 14.69 8.47 -9.57
CA ALA A 490 14.96 8.97 -10.91
C ALA A 490 13.74 9.58 -11.62
N GLY A 491 12.52 9.40 -11.12
CA GLY A 491 11.28 10.03 -11.57
C GLY A 491 11.13 9.97 -13.09
N LEU A 492 10.88 11.13 -13.70
CA LEU A 492 10.84 11.32 -15.16
C LEU A 492 12.12 11.98 -15.69
N ASP A 493 13.25 11.75 -15.03
CA ASP A 493 14.57 12.23 -15.47
C ASP A 493 14.93 11.68 -16.86
N SER A 494 15.50 12.54 -17.70
CA SER A 494 15.92 12.25 -19.08
C SER A 494 17.41 12.51 -19.34
N ARG A 495 18.22 12.73 -18.29
CA ARG A 495 19.63 13.14 -18.38
C ARG A 495 20.47 12.14 -19.17
N ALA A 496 20.15 10.86 -19.11
CA ALA A 496 20.79 9.83 -19.93
C ALA A 496 20.67 10.07 -21.44
N PHE A 497 19.64 10.80 -21.88
CA PHE A 497 19.37 11.10 -23.28
C PHE A 497 19.82 12.51 -23.67
N ARG A 498 19.72 13.49 -22.77
CA ARG A 498 19.97 14.91 -23.12
C ARG A 498 21.38 15.42 -22.80
N LEU A 499 22.04 14.96 -21.73
CA LEU A 499 23.34 15.50 -21.32
C LEU A 499 24.51 14.89 -22.09
N ASP A 500 25.55 15.69 -22.32
CA ASP A 500 26.76 15.27 -23.03
C ASP A 500 27.77 14.61 -22.08
N TRP A 501 27.51 13.33 -21.84
CA TRP A 501 28.31 12.47 -20.97
C TRP A 501 29.66 12.12 -21.62
N PRO A 502 30.78 12.13 -20.85
CA PRO A 502 32.03 11.55 -21.31
C PRO A 502 31.88 10.06 -21.67
N PRO A 503 32.65 9.54 -22.65
CA PRO A 503 32.63 8.13 -22.99
C PRO A 503 32.88 7.22 -21.78
N GLY A 504 32.15 6.10 -21.71
CA GLY A 504 32.25 5.13 -20.62
C GLY A 504 31.48 5.50 -19.34
N CYS A 505 30.66 6.54 -19.36
CA CYS A 505 29.74 6.81 -18.25
C CYS A 505 28.56 5.82 -18.25
N VAL A 506 28.20 5.34 -17.07
CA VAL A 506 27.01 4.53 -16.80
C VAL A 506 26.10 5.28 -15.86
N ILE A 507 24.81 5.33 -16.19
CA ILE A 507 23.77 6.00 -15.42
C ILE A 507 22.80 4.95 -14.89
N PHE A 508 22.82 4.79 -13.58
CA PHE A 508 21.89 3.96 -12.84
C PHE A 508 20.69 4.81 -12.41
N GLU A 509 19.50 4.36 -12.77
CA GLU A 509 18.24 5.02 -12.39
C GLU A 509 17.48 4.11 -11.44
N ILE A 510 17.36 4.51 -10.17
CA ILE A 510 16.61 3.76 -9.17
C ILE A 510 15.29 4.49 -8.93
N ASP A 511 14.19 3.81 -9.22
CA ASP A 511 12.83 4.27 -8.89
C ASP A 511 11.86 3.08 -8.87
N ARG A 512 10.63 3.33 -8.45
CA ARG A 512 9.52 2.37 -8.48
C ARG A 512 9.29 1.86 -9.90
N GLU A 513 8.99 0.57 -10.01
CA GLU A 513 8.80 -0.15 -11.28
C GLU A 513 7.87 0.58 -12.26
N GLY A 514 6.67 0.96 -11.81
CA GLY A 514 5.69 1.66 -12.66
C GLY A 514 6.17 3.02 -13.18
N VAL A 515 7.05 3.71 -12.47
CA VAL A 515 7.64 5.00 -12.91
C VAL A 515 8.66 4.74 -14.03
N LEU A 516 9.53 3.75 -13.85
CA LEU A 516 10.53 3.39 -14.86
C LEU A 516 9.91 2.76 -16.11
N GLU A 517 8.87 1.95 -15.96
CA GLU A 517 8.11 1.37 -17.08
C GLU A 517 7.44 2.47 -17.92
N PHE A 518 6.75 3.42 -17.27
CA PHE A 518 6.16 4.57 -17.97
C PHE A 518 7.24 5.37 -18.70
N LYS A 519 8.34 5.71 -18.02
CA LYS A 519 9.46 6.43 -18.64
C LYS A 519 10.01 5.67 -19.86
N HIS A 520 10.22 4.36 -19.72
CA HIS A 520 10.75 3.51 -20.78
C HIS A 520 9.80 3.46 -21.99
N LYS A 521 8.49 3.32 -21.75
CA LYS A 521 7.47 3.34 -22.79
C LYS A 521 7.46 4.65 -23.58
N VAL A 522 7.49 5.79 -22.88
CA VAL A 522 7.45 7.12 -23.53
C VAL A 522 8.72 7.35 -24.35
N LEU A 523 9.90 7.14 -23.76
CA LEU A 523 11.16 7.38 -24.47
C LEU A 523 11.40 6.37 -25.60
N GLY A 524 10.96 5.12 -25.44
CA GLY A 524 11.05 4.09 -26.47
C GLY A 524 10.16 4.35 -27.69
N GLY A 525 9.12 5.18 -27.54
CA GLY A 525 8.29 5.66 -28.65
C GLY A 525 8.90 6.79 -29.47
N LEU A 526 10.05 7.34 -29.06
CA LEU A 526 10.72 8.46 -29.72
C LEU A 526 11.95 7.97 -30.52
N PRO A 527 12.33 8.64 -31.63
CA PRO A 527 13.52 8.32 -32.39
C PRO A 527 14.79 8.81 -31.67
N THR A 528 15.08 8.24 -30.50
CA THR A 528 16.18 8.67 -29.64
C THR A 528 16.94 7.48 -29.04
N THR A 529 18.22 7.69 -28.75
CA THR A 529 19.07 6.74 -28.03
C THR A 529 19.75 7.43 -26.86
N PRO A 530 19.99 6.72 -25.74
CA PRO A 530 20.77 7.27 -24.64
C PRO A 530 22.18 7.68 -25.09
N LYS A 531 22.66 8.82 -24.61
CA LYS A 531 24.04 9.33 -24.81
C LYS A 531 25.06 8.67 -23.87
N ALA A 532 24.59 7.91 -22.88
CA ALA A 532 25.38 7.11 -21.95
C ALA A 532 24.68 5.76 -21.69
N ALA A 533 25.44 4.76 -21.21
CA ALA A 533 24.84 3.48 -20.83
C ALA A 533 23.81 3.71 -19.71
N ARG A 534 22.56 3.30 -19.92
CA ARG A 534 21.46 3.51 -18.98
C ARG A 534 21.04 2.18 -18.37
N VAL A 535 21.03 2.11 -17.04
CA VAL A 535 20.68 0.91 -16.27
C VAL A 535 19.51 1.23 -15.33
N PRO A 536 18.26 0.92 -15.73
CA PRO A 536 17.10 1.09 -14.85
C PRO A 536 17.06 -0.02 -13.79
N ILE A 537 16.84 0.36 -12.53
CA ILE A 537 16.71 -0.55 -11.39
C ILE A 537 15.32 -0.33 -10.77
N PRO A 538 14.32 -1.18 -11.11
CA PRO A 538 12.94 -1.02 -10.65
C PRO A 538 12.79 -1.47 -9.20
N LEU A 539 13.06 -0.57 -8.26
CA LEU A 539 13.02 -0.84 -6.83
C LEU A 539 12.62 0.42 -6.02
N ASP A 540 11.84 0.22 -4.96
CA ASP A 540 11.59 1.25 -3.95
C ASP A 540 12.86 1.47 -3.10
N LEU A 541 13.27 2.73 -2.91
CA LEU A 541 14.46 3.09 -2.13
C LEU A 541 14.35 2.77 -0.62
N ARG A 542 13.19 2.31 -0.15
CA ARG A 542 13.00 1.76 1.20
C ARG A 542 13.32 0.26 1.29
N ALA A 543 13.50 -0.42 0.16
CA ALA A 543 13.98 -1.80 0.10
C ALA A 543 15.53 -1.83 0.00
N ASP A 544 16.12 -3.03 -0.15
CA ASP A 544 17.58 -3.18 -0.33
C ASP A 544 18.03 -2.83 -1.75
N TRP A 545 18.04 -1.54 -2.06
CA TRP A 545 18.53 -1.01 -3.34
C TRP A 545 20.04 -1.09 -3.49
N ALA A 546 20.79 -1.26 -2.40
CA ALA A 546 22.25 -1.37 -2.46
C ALA A 546 22.66 -2.68 -3.14
N ALA A 547 22.07 -3.81 -2.73
CA ALA A 547 22.31 -5.09 -3.38
C ALA A 547 21.89 -5.07 -4.85
N ALA A 548 20.69 -4.57 -5.15
CA ALA A 548 20.19 -4.47 -6.52
C ALA A 548 21.08 -3.59 -7.42
N LEU A 549 21.64 -2.50 -6.86
CA LEU A 549 22.58 -1.63 -7.57
C LEU A 549 23.89 -2.35 -7.89
N THR A 550 24.49 -3.05 -6.92
CA THR A 550 25.71 -3.84 -7.13
C THR A 550 25.50 -4.99 -8.12
N ASP A 551 24.38 -5.72 -8.01
CA ASP A 551 24.00 -6.79 -8.94
C ASP A 551 23.84 -6.28 -10.38
N ALA A 552 23.43 -5.02 -10.55
CA ALA A 552 23.29 -4.35 -11.83
C ALA A 552 24.64 -3.87 -12.42
N GLY A 553 25.76 -4.18 -11.77
CA GLY A 553 27.11 -3.86 -12.24
C GLY A 553 27.70 -2.56 -11.68
N PHE A 554 27.14 -2.02 -10.59
CA PHE A 554 27.74 -0.90 -9.88
C PHE A 554 29.01 -1.31 -9.12
N ASP A 555 30.11 -0.60 -9.37
CA ASP A 555 31.39 -0.80 -8.70
C ASP A 555 31.53 0.11 -7.47
N THR A 556 31.49 -0.49 -6.28
CA THR A 556 31.66 0.21 -4.99
C THR A 556 33.07 0.77 -4.76
N ALA A 557 34.08 0.31 -5.52
CA ALA A 557 35.44 0.80 -5.45
C ALA A 557 35.69 2.01 -6.35
N ALA A 558 34.76 2.34 -7.26
CA ALA A 558 34.90 3.44 -8.20
C ALA A 558 34.18 4.73 -7.74
N PRO A 559 34.73 5.93 -8.03
CA PRO A 559 34.09 7.19 -7.71
C PRO A 559 32.72 7.34 -8.41
N THR A 560 31.73 7.78 -7.63
CA THR A 560 30.33 7.87 -8.09
C THR A 560 29.77 9.27 -7.89
N ALA A 561 28.99 9.75 -8.86
CA ALA A 561 28.19 10.96 -8.74
C ALA A 561 26.74 10.58 -8.40
N TRP A 562 26.31 10.85 -7.18
CA TRP A 562 24.97 10.55 -6.67
C TRP A 562 24.08 11.78 -6.77
N LEU A 563 22.82 11.57 -7.13
CA LEU A 563 21.80 12.60 -7.13
C LEU A 563 20.51 12.09 -6.47
N ALA A 564 20.03 12.81 -5.46
CA ALA A 564 18.69 12.63 -4.88
C ALA A 564 17.91 13.95 -5.00
N GLU A 565 17.35 14.19 -6.18
CA GLU A 565 16.60 15.41 -6.52
C GLU A 565 15.12 15.24 -6.19
N GLY A 566 14.56 16.08 -5.32
CA GLY A 566 13.15 16.04 -5.00
C GLY A 566 12.67 14.81 -4.21
N LEU A 567 13.57 13.96 -3.72
CA LEU A 567 13.22 12.68 -3.09
C LEU A 567 12.98 12.80 -1.57
N LEU A 568 13.89 13.48 -0.86
CA LEU A 568 13.97 13.39 0.61
C LEU A 568 12.75 14.00 1.30
N PHE A 569 12.03 14.91 0.64
CA PHE A 569 10.78 15.48 1.15
C PHE A 569 9.73 14.43 1.51
N TYR A 570 9.74 13.28 0.82
CA TYR A 570 8.74 12.22 0.97
C TYR A 570 9.15 11.12 1.95
N LEU A 571 10.42 11.05 2.33
CA LEU A 571 10.94 9.95 3.13
C LEU A 571 10.74 10.22 4.63
N PRO A 572 10.33 9.23 5.43
CA PRO A 572 10.45 9.31 6.89
C PRO A 572 11.91 9.53 7.32
N ASN A 573 12.12 10.07 8.52
CA ASN A 573 13.44 10.41 9.06
C ASN A 573 14.41 9.20 9.01
N THR A 574 13.92 8.02 9.39
CA THR A 574 14.71 6.78 9.38
C THR A 574 15.10 6.34 7.98
N SER A 575 14.22 6.55 6.99
CA SER A 575 14.48 6.18 5.60
C SER A 575 15.47 7.14 4.93
N GLU A 576 15.35 8.45 5.21
CA GLU A 576 16.35 9.44 4.79
C GLU A 576 17.73 9.13 5.38
N THR A 577 17.81 8.87 6.68
CA THR A 577 19.06 8.51 7.38
C THR A 577 19.70 7.26 6.78
N ASN A 578 18.92 6.20 6.57
CA ASN A 578 19.40 4.96 5.97
C ASN A 578 19.89 5.16 4.54
N LEU A 579 19.21 6.00 3.75
CA LEU A 579 19.63 6.33 2.39
C LEU A 579 21.00 7.03 2.39
N ILE A 580 21.18 8.06 3.21
CA ILE A 580 22.44 8.79 3.32
C ILE A 580 23.59 7.90 3.80
N HIS A 581 23.32 7.05 4.81
CA HIS A 581 24.29 6.08 5.31
C HIS A 581 24.70 5.06 4.24
N THR A 582 23.75 4.62 3.42
CA THR A 582 24.02 3.67 2.35
C THR A 582 24.83 4.32 1.23
N VAL A 583 24.52 5.57 0.85
CA VAL A 583 25.33 6.32 -0.11
C VAL A 583 26.76 6.49 0.38
N ASP A 584 26.97 6.86 1.65
CA ASP A 584 28.31 6.95 2.22
C ASP A 584 29.06 5.61 2.15
N ARG A 585 28.41 4.52 2.54
CA ARG A 585 28.99 3.16 2.50
C ARG A 585 29.39 2.72 1.09
N LEU A 586 28.62 3.09 0.08
CA LEU A 586 28.85 2.70 -1.32
C LEU A 586 29.78 3.65 -2.10
N SER A 587 30.20 4.76 -1.50
CA SER A 587 30.96 5.80 -2.21
C SER A 587 32.47 5.59 -2.07
N ALA A 588 33.21 5.39 -3.16
CA ALA A 588 34.67 5.47 -3.09
C ALA A 588 35.15 6.93 -2.91
N GLY A 589 36.43 7.13 -2.54
CA GLY A 589 37.04 8.46 -2.50
C GLY A 589 37.03 9.14 -3.87
N GLY A 590 36.68 10.42 -3.92
CA GLY A 590 36.40 11.15 -5.17
C GLY A 590 34.93 11.14 -5.59
N SER A 591 34.05 10.48 -4.83
CA SER A 591 32.60 10.52 -5.07
C SER A 591 31.99 11.87 -4.69
N ALA A 592 30.83 12.18 -5.25
CA ALA A 592 30.09 13.40 -4.98
C ALA A 592 28.60 13.07 -4.84
N LEU A 593 27.89 13.78 -3.97
CA LEU A 593 26.45 13.63 -3.77
C LEU A 593 25.79 15.01 -3.80
N ALA A 594 24.73 15.17 -4.59
CA ALA A 594 23.82 16.30 -4.50
C ALA A 594 22.43 15.83 -4.07
N PHE A 595 21.81 16.56 -3.15
CA PHE A 595 20.43 16.29 -2.76
C PHE A 595 19.69 17.56 -2.36
N GLU A 596 18.37 17.44 -2.38
CA GLU A 596 17.46 18.50 -2.01
C GLU A 596 16.65 18.09 -0.77
N VAL A 597 16.56 18.98 0.21
CA VAL A 597 15.84 18.76 1.48
C VAL A 597 15.15 20.04 1.94
N LYS A 598 14.12 19.94 2.79
CA LYS A 598 13.45 21.09 3.43
C LYS A 598 13.79 21.14 4.91
N LEU A 599 14.59 22.12 5.35
CA LEU A 599 15.14 22.17 6.73
C LEU A 599 14.32 23.05 7.71
N GLU A 600 13.12 23.49 7.34
CA GLU A 600 12.26 24.27 8.24
C GLU A 600 11.64 23.39 9.33
N LYS A 601 11.57 23.93 10.55
CA LYS A 601 11.06 23.21 11.72
C LYS A 601 9.54 22.99 11.67
N ASP A 602 8.81 23.81 10.92
CA ASP A 602 7.37 23.71 10.74
C ASP A 602 6.99 23.81 9.25
N LEU A 603 6.76 22.66 8.62
CA LEU A 603 6.31 22.57 7.23
C LEU A 603 4.93 23.23 7.02
N LEU A 604 4.11 23.30 8.08
CA LEU A 604 2.75 23.86 8.02
C LEU A 604 2.75 25.38 8.09
N GLU A 605 3.87 26.03 8.46
CA GLU A 605 4.00 27.49 8.47
C GLU A 605 3.70 28.10 7.10
N TYR A 606 4.03 27.37 6.02
CA TYR A 606 3.85 27.80 4.63
C TYR A 606 2.61 27.20 3.96
N ARG A 607 1.69 26.58 4.70
CA ARG A 607 0.50 25.91 4.14
C ARG A 607 -0.39 26.82 3.30
N ASP A 608 -0.44 28.10 3.68
CA ASP A 608 -1.21 29.13 3.00
C ASP A 608 -0.38 29.85 1.91
N SER A 609 0.80 29.33 1.56
CA SER A 609 1.62 29.89 0.48
C SER A 609 0.85 29.82 -0.86
N PRO A 610 0.99 30.83 -1.73
CA PRO A 610 0.36 30.81 -3.06
C PRO A 610 0.73 29.57 -3.87
N LEU A 611 1.93 29.03 -3.65
CA LEU A 611 2.43 27.85 -4.35
C LEU A 611 1.69 26.57 -3.90
N TYR A 612 1.59 26.30 -2.60
CA TYR A 612 0.89 25.10 -2.10
C TYR A 612 -0.62 25.16 -2.30
N THR A 613 -1.21 26.35 -2.14
CA THR A 613 -2.63 26.53 -2.43
C THR A 613 -2.91 26.34 -3.92
N ALA A 614 -2.06 26.88 -4.81
CA ALA A 614 -2.25 26.72 -6.26
C ALA A 614 -2.04 25.28 -6.74
N THR A 615 -1.11 24.49 -6.20
CA THR A 615 -1.00 23.05 -6.57
C THR A 615 -2.29 22.29 -6.24
N LYS A 616 -2.88 22.58 -5.07
CA LYS A 616 -4.12 21.94 -4.64
C LYS A 616 -5.30 22.38 -5.49
N HIS A 617 -5.43 23.68 -5.76
CA HIS A 617 -6.59 24.23 -6.46
C HIS A 617 -6.55 24.05 -7.98
N GLN A 618 -5.37 24.18 -8.61
CA GLN A 618 -5.25 24.16 -10.07
C GLN A 618 -5.09 22.75 -10.63
N ILE A 619 -4.43 21.84 -9.88
CA ILE A 619 -4.12 20.49 -10.37
C ILE A 619 -4.44 19.38 -9.37
N GLY A 620 -5.11 19.69 -8.26
CA GLY A 620 -5.58 18.69 -7.29
C GLY A 620 -4.47 18.06 -6.43
N ILE A 621 -3.24 18.59 -6.45
CA ILE A 621 -2.10 18.02 -5.72
C ILE A 621 -1.88 18.78 -4.40
N ASP A 622 -2.16 18.10 -3.28
CA ASP A 622 -1.82 18.61 -1.94
C ASP A 622 -0.39 18.17 -1.56
N LEU A 623 0.59 19.02 -1.86
CA LEU A 623 2.01 18.70 -1.63
C LEU A 623 2.34 18.45 -0.16
N LEU A 624 1.69 19.15 0.77
CA LEU A 624 1.96 19.00 2.20
C LEU A 624 1.50 17.63 2.72
N ASN A 625 0.42 17.08 2.17
CA ASN A 625 -0.04 15.72 2.50
C ASN A 625 0.88 14.63 1.94
N LEU A 626 1.68 14.93 0.91
CA LEU A 626 2.65 14.00 0.35
C LEU A 626 3.98 14.01 1.11
N PHE A 627 4.37 15.16 1.67
CA PHE A 627 5.61 15.29 2.42
C PHE A 627 5.55 14.57 3.76
N SER A 628 6.69 14.03 4.18
CA SER A 628 6.80 13.49 5.53
C SER A 628 6.87 14.64 6.54
N LEU A 629 5.94 14.63 7.51
CA LEU A 629 5.84 15.65 8.55
C LEU A 629 6.82 15.42 9.72
N GLU A 630 7.61 14.35 9.69
CA GLU A 630 8.62 14.08 10.70
C GLU A 630 9.76 15.11 10.68
N PRO A 631 10.37 15.42 11.84
CA PRO A 631 11.56 16.24 11.90
C PRO A 631 12.66 15.70 10.98
N ARG A 632 13.24 16.56 10.14
CA ARG A 632 14.32 16.17 9.24
C ARG A 632 15.61 15.85 10.01
N PRO A 633 16.35 14.79 9.65
CA PRO A 633 17.69 14.57 10.19
C PRO A 633 18.68 15.60 9.62
N ASP A 634 19.78 15.86 10.35
CA ASP A 634 20.89 16.69 9.84
C ASP A 634 21.81 15.88 8.90
N SER A 635 21.26 15.52 7.73
CA SER A 635 21.95 14.70 6.71
C SER A 635 23.26 15.33 6.23
N ALA A 636 23.36 16.67 6.20
CA ALA A 636 24.59 17.37 5.80
C ALA A 636 25.66 17.32 6.91
N GLY A 637 25.24 17.52 8.17
CA GLY A 637 26.12 17.35 9.33
C GLY A 637 26.64 15.92 9.47
N ASP A 638 25.78 14.92 9.27
CA ASP A 638 26.15 13.51 9.30
C ASP A 638 27.23 13.18 8.25
N LEU A 639 27.05 13.59 7.00
CA LEU A 639 28.06 13.44 5.95
C LEU A 639 29.38 14.13 6.31
N THR A 640 29.31 15.34 6.88
CA THR A 640 30.50 16.06 7.34
C THR A 640 31.26 15.29 8.41
N SER A 641 30.53 14.68 9.36
CA SER A 641 31.12 13.85 10.42
C SER A 641 31.84 12.61 9.86
N LYS A 642 31.40 12.11 8.69
CA LYS A 642 31.99 10.99 7.94
C LYS A 642 33.12 11.41 7.00
N GLY A 643 33.55 12.68 7.06
CA GLY A 643 34.68 13.21 6.32
C GLY A 643 34.35 13.75 4.92
N TRP A 644 33.08 13.94 4.59
CA TRP A 644 32.68 14.65 3.39
C TRP A 644 32.84 16.16 3.58
N THR A 645 33.16 16.89 2.51
CA THR A 645 32.98 18.35 2.49
C THR A 645 31.58 18.65 1.98
N THR A 646 30.73 19.27 2.81
CA THR A 646 29.36 19.65 2.42
C THR A 646 29.20 21.16 2.26
N THR A 647 28.42 21.58 1.27
CA THR A 647 27.96 22.95 1.09
C THR A 647 26.44 22.96 1.03
N VAL A 648 25.82 23.84 1.81
CA VAL A 648 24.37 24.02 1.83
C VAL A 648 24.02 25.42 1.33
N ARG A 649 23.09 25.50 0.38
CA ARG A 649 22.64 26.76 -0.24
C ARG A 649 21.13 26.74 -0.43
N THR A 650 20.54 27.92 -0.52
CA THR A 650 19.13 28.09 -0.88
C THR A 650 18.96 28.20 -2.39
N PRO A 651 17.77 27.91 -2.94
CA PRO A 651 17.45 28.22 -4.33
C PRO A 651 17.73 29.68 -4.69
N PHE A 652 17.49 30.61 -3.76
CA PHE A 652 17.69 32.05 -3.97
C PHE A 652 19.17 32.44 -4.10
N ASP A 653 20.08 31.71 -3.45
CA ASP A 653 21.53 31.91 -3.64
C ASP A 653 21.91 31.63 -5.10
N TYR A 654 21.35 30.56 -5.67
CA TYR A 654 21.56 30.21 -7.07
C TYR A 654 20.82 31.15 -8.03
N THR A 655 19.62 31.63 -7.68
CA THR A 655 18.94 32.67 -8.46
C THR A 655 19.84 33.90 -8.62
N ARG A 656 20.50 34.35 -7.54
CA ARG A 656 21.43 35.49 -7.61
C ARG A 656 22.66 35.19 -8.47
N ARG A 657 23.20 33.96 -8.38
CA ARG A 657 24.38 33.54 -9.16
C ARG A 657 24.09 33.43 -10.66
N HIS A 658 22.93 32.89 -11.03
CA HIS A 658 22.55 32.69 -12.43
C HIS A 658 21.79 33.88 -13.02
N GLY A 659 21.42 34.88 -12.21
CA GLY A 659 20.58 36.01 -12.62
C GLY A 659 19.15 35.63 -12.99
N ARG A 660 18.76 34.35 -12.81
CA ARG A 660 17.49 33.77 -13.24
C ARG A 660 17.08 32.65 -12.29
N GLY A 661 15.78 32.59 -11.98
CA GLY A 661 15.21 31.69 -10.97
C GLY A 661 14.03 32.34 -10.25
N PRO A 662 13.43 31.65 -9.26
CA PRO A 662 12.38 32.23 -8.45
C PRO A 662 12.96 33.35 -7.57
N ARG A 663 12.18 34.42 -7.41
CA ARG A 663 12.49 35.49 -6.45
C ARG A 663 11.80 35.18 -5.11
N PRO A 664 12.41 35.58 -3.98
CA PRO A 664 11.74 35.48 -2.68
C PRO A 664 10.41 36.24 -2.67
N GLU A 665 9.39 35.62 -2.10
CA GLU A 665 8.07 36.22 -1.89
C GLU A 665 7.68 36.21 -0.40
N HIS A 666 6.58 36.86 -0.06
CA HIS A 666 6.02 36.72 1.29
C HIS A 666 5.38 35.33 1.43
N ASN A 667 5.56 34.67 2.58
CA ASN A 667 5.08 33.31 2.84
C ASN A 667 5.53 32.27 1.78
N ASP A 668 6.83 32.23 1.51
CA ASP A 668 7.39 31.50 0.37
C ASP A 668 7.77 30.06 0.71
N ALA A 669 7.01 29.09 0.16
CA ALA A 669 7.27 27.67 0.34
C ALA A 669 8.68 27.20 -0.10
N LEU A 670 9.37 27.96 -0.97
CA LEU A 670 10.72 27.63 -1.42
C LEU A 670 11.81 28.11 -0.44
N ALA A 671 11.47 28.95 0.54
CA ALA A 671 12.42 29.47 1.53
C ALA A 671 13.04 28.38 2.40
N GLY A 672 12.31 27.29 2.66
CA GLY A 672 12.81 26.15 3.43
C GLY A 672 13.69 25.20 2.65
N ASN A 673 13.70 25.30 1.33
CA ASN A 673 14.44 24.36 0.50
C ASN A 673 15.95 24.61 0.60
N ARG A 674 16.70 23.52 0.67
CA ARG A 674 18.15 23.52 0.74
C ARG A 674 18.68 22.56 -0.32
N TRP A 675 19.63 23.05 -1.10
CA TRP A 675 20.40 22.25 -2.03
C TRP A 675 21.75 21.96 -1.38
N VAL A 676 22.01 20.69 -1.12
CA VAL A 676 23.19 20.20 -0.45
C VAL A 676 24.10 19.53 -1.47
N PHE A 677 25.37 19.92 -1.46
CA PHE A 677 26.42 19.36 -2.31
C PHE A 677 27.54 18.83 -1.43
N ALA A 678 27.84 17.54 -1.53
CA ALA A 678 28.82 16.84 -0.73
C ALA A 678 29.90 16.21 -1.63
N HIS A 679 31.16 16.30 -1.21
CA HIS A 679 32.29 15.65 -1.90
C HIS A 679 33.11 14.80 -0.93
N ARG A 680 33.37 13.55 -1.32
CA ARG A 680 34.25 12.64 -0.59
C ARG A 680 35.69 12.81 -1.09
N PRO A 681 36.65 13.22 -0.26
CA PRO A 681 38.04 13.39 -0.69
C PRO A 681 38.66 12.06 -1.15
N ARG A 682 39.62 12.13 -2.08
CA ARG A 682 40.40 10.94 -2.47
C ARG A 682 41.42 10.59 -1.38
N PRO A 683 41.75 9.30 -1.18
CA PRO A 683 42.81 8.89 -0.25
C PRO A 683 44.12 9.60 -0.62
N GLY A 684 44.72 10.34 0.33
CA GLY A 684 45.96 11.09 0.12
C GLY A 684 45.80 12.59 -0.17
N GLN A 685 44.58 13.08 -0.48
CA GLN A 685 44.25 14.50 -0.42
C GLN A 685 43.75 14.85 0.98
N ARG A 686 44.65 14.97 1.97
CA ARG A 686 44.34 15.78 3.17
C ARG A 686 44.61 17.24 2.80
N ARG A 687 43.70 18.13 3.21
CA ARG A 687 43.78 19.58 2.97
C ARG A 687 45.12 20.17 3.37
#